data_AF-A0A3S0ZXR0-F1
#
_entry.id   AF-A0A3S0ZXR0-F1
#
_cell.length_a   1.000
_cell.length_b   1.000
_cell.length_c   1.000
_cell.angle_alpha   90.00
_cell.angle_beta   90.00
_cell.angle_gamma   90.00
#
_symmetry.space_group_name_H-M   'P 1'
#
loop_
_entity.id
_entity.type
_entity.pdbx_description
1 polymer ?
#
loop_
_entity_poly.entity_id
_entity_poly.type
_entity_poly.pdbx_seq_one_letter_code
_entity_poly.pdbx_strand_id
1 'polypeptide(L)'
;TNAETSVAPSLELEEAVMAQEKLIRNKKRRKVQPSLGRWLEARKRRVSGDKTLQPLSFLAPENKDHHTRQELLSMGVCHSTLAVTSLNAKDYRFQLRRFFPCAGGSILVGDGALLLPDPHGCAGAEEFYKAFLTVAGVDPSLCDEAWLRNHYRWLVWKLAAYEICWPSQFAGRCLTPDILMLQLKYRYDREVDACNRSAIKKIVERDDTPGKRMVFCVAAVHTQAGAQPVLELTDGWYSMRAQIDSALSTLVSTGRIRPGVKIVTSGAELVGGHGACSPLEIPESLMLKLSGNSTRPARCYARLGYCAPSSPMCVPLLSLNHQGGAVGCVDIVLSRKYPTMYMEKLSDGACIFRTREEEEKANRKHEEKRQDQIEKLYSSLQAEREKQSPSKGAKRARRLVRREIEKLWTGQELSEAMESALNPEDFQQCLSGSQMERLAEYKRCESDRRQQEINLRLQEAMAKAGHERRNVVPVKKFRVNGCCRKDIDRKASCIVTVWRPGPDWVDMVEGRRYRLYSMAVGPVSTGGSDFTNHVTLTATRQSRLQEKQISDNLLDLVYEKKEVWTVSDLKSSRPKGDEFDFVGVLLKVKEADKLSQPTVLYVCDAEQGILSVNIWPGRQSPVCSSASPGQVLCMSSLFLRRSAARERESVPHLTNSAVMAADARSDFTCFSTSAHASCHSAQFTQMMSLAKEPEFLAEAQMVLEKQLQAQGTSYRTQPTADRNIHGKSDCLCGRTTMQTSHPMLWRRFSAS
;
A
#
# COMPACT_ATOMS: atom_id res chain seq x y z
N THR A 1 -14.59 -16.72 -59.90
CA THR A 1 -15.02 -15.91 -61.05
C THR A 1 -16.35 -15.25 -60.73
N ASN A 2 -16.31 -14.10 -60.04
CA ASN A 2 -17.45 -13.21 -59.86
C ASN A 2 -17.02 -11.86 -60.39
N ALA A 3 -17.72 -11.39 -61.42
CA ALA A 3 -17.41 -10.16 -62.12
C ALA A 3 -17.59 -8.96 -61.19
N GLU A 4 -16.54 -8.16 -61.06
CA GLU A 4 -16.59 -6.79 -60.56
C GLU A 4 -17.33 -5.94 -61.61
N THR A 5 -18.65 -5.87 -61.53
CA THR A 5 -19.39 -4.77 -62.17
C THR A 5 -19.27 -3.55 -61.28
N SER A 6 -18.32 -2.66 -61.58
CA SER A 6 -18.40 -1.27 -61.12
C SER A 6 -19.62 -0.64 -61.80
N VAL A 7 -20.68 -0.45 -61.03
CA VAL A 7 -21.85 0.30 -61.49
C VAL A 7 -21.46 1.78 -61.44
N ALA A 8 -21.43 2.46 -62.57
CA ALA A 8 -21.25 3.90 -62.61
C ALA A 8 -22.29 4.56 -61.68
N PRO A 9 -21.92 5.58 -60.88
CA PRO A 9 -22.89 6.29 -60.05
C PRO A 9 -24.02 6.81 -60.93
N SER A 10 -25.27 6.59 -60.51
CA SER A 10 -26.42 7.17 -61.21
C SER A 10 -26.29 8.70 -61.20
N LEU A 11 -26.67 9.37 -62.29
CA LEU A 11 -26.72 10.84 -62.38
C LEU A 11 -27.42 11.47 -61.15
N GLU A 12 -28.47 10.81 -60.65
CA GLU A 12 -29.20 11.20 -59.44
C GLU A 12 -28.33 11.22 -58.17
N LEU A 13 -27.38 10.29 -58.03
CA LEU A 13 -26.48 10.23 -56.88
C LEU A 13 -25.44 11.35 -56.95
N GLU A 14 -24.90 11.64 -58.14
CA GLU A 14 -23.95 12.74 -58.34
C GLU A 14 -24.60 14.10 -58.03
N GLU A 15 -25.84 14.32 -58.49
CA GLU A 15 -26.63 15.50 -58.14
C GLU A 15 -26.86 15.62 -56.63
N ALA A 16 -27.19 14.51 -55.97
CA ALA A 16 -27.39 14.48 -54.52
C ALA A 16 -26.10 14.79 -53.75
N VAL A 17 -24.94 14.32 -54.22
CA VAL A 17 -23.61 14.65 -53.64
C VAL A 17 -23.35 16.15 -53.76
N MET A 18 -23.53 16.73 -54.95
CA MET A 18 -23.36 18.17 -55.16
C MET A 18 -24.30 19.00 -54.27
N ALA A 19 -25.55 18.58 -54.12
CA ALA A 19 -26.52 19.23 -53.24
C ALA A 19 -26.10 19.16 -51.76
N GLN A 20 -25.61 18.00 -51.30
CA GLN A 20 -25.11 17.80 -49.95
C GLN A 20 -23.92 18.72 -49.66
N GLU A 21 -22.94 18.76 -50.56
CA GLU A 21 -21.74 19.59 -50.43
C GLU A 21 -22.08 21.09 -50.43
N LYS A 22 -23.00 21.51 -51.32
CA LYS A 22 -23.51 22.89 -51.35
C LYS A 22 -24.15 23.27 -50.02
N LEU A 23 -24.95 22.38 -49.42
CA LEU A 23 -25.59 22.61 -48.13
C LEU A 23 -24.56 22.74 -47.00
N ILE A 24 -23.56 21.85 -46.95
CA ILE A 24 -22.48 21.92 -45.95
C ILE A 24 -21.67 23.20 -46.12
N ARG A 25 -21.33 23.58 -47.36
CA ARG A 25 -20.59 24.81 -47.68
C ARG A 25 -21.35 26.07 -47.25
N ASN A 26 -22.67 26.09 -47.48
CA ASN A 26 -23.52 27.19 -47.03
C ASN A 26 -23.58 27.28 -45.51
N LYS A 27 -23.63 26.15 -44.80
CA LYS A 27 -23.59 26.12 -43.33
C LYS A 27 -22.26 26.63 -42.77
N LYS A 28 -21.13 26.27 -43.37
CA LYS A 28 -19.80 26.79 -42.97
C LYS A 28 -19.65 28.32 -43.07
N ARG A 29 -20.49 28.98 -43.88
CA ARG A 29 -20.45 30.43 -44.11
C ARG A 29 -21.39 31.22 -43.21
N ARG A 30 -22.19 30.58 -42.36
CA ARG A 30 -23.17 31.23 -41.48
C ARG A 30 -23.08 30.66 -40.07
N LYS A 31 -23.47 31.46 -39.08
CA LYS A 31 -23.62 30.99 -37.71
C LYS A 31 -24.80 30.02 -37.62
N VAL A 32 -24.54 28.74 -37.35
CA VAL A 32 -25.59 27.73 -37.18
C VAL A 32 -26.20 27.90 -35.79
N GLN A 33 -27.53 27.95 -35.72
CA GLN A 33 -28.23 28.01 -34.43
C GLN A 33 -28.38 26.60 -33.85
N PRO A 34 -28.01 26.37 -32.58
CA PRO A 34 -28.20 25.08 -31.93
C PRO A 34 -29.67 24.70 -31.94
N SER A 35 -29.97 23.44 -32.27
CA SER A 35 -31.31 22.87 -32.11
C SER A 35 -31.20 21.49 -31.47
N LEU A 36 -32.08 21.21 -30.51
CA LEU A 36 -32.06 19.94 -29.77
C LEU A 36 -32.44 18.78 -30.71
N GLY A 37 -31.65 17.72 -30.70
CA GLY A 37 -31.99 16.47 -31.37
C GLY A 37 -33.10 15.72 -30.63
N ARG A 38 -33.84 14.86 -31.36
CA ARG A 38 -35.05 14.19 -30.84
C ARG A 38 -34.79 13.39 -29.56
N TRP A 39 -33.61 12.76 -29.43
CA TRP A 39 -33.27 11.94 -28.28
C TRP A 39 -32.95 12.74 -27.01
N LEU A 40 -32.23 13.86 -27.13
CA LEU A 40 -31.95 14.70 -25.97
C LEU A 40 -33.24 15.40 -25.52
N GLU A 41 -34.06 15.85 -26.46
CA GLU A 41 -35.37 16.44 -26.19
C GLU A 41 -36.28 15.45 -25.44
N ALA A 42 -36.44 14.22 -25.95
CA ALA A 42 -37.18 13.17 -25.27
C ALA A 42 -36.65 12.91 -23.86
N ARG A 43 -35.32 12.94 -23.67
CA ARG A 43 -34.70 12.75 -22.35
C ARG A 43 -34.95 13.92 -21.38
N LYS A 44 -34.99 15.16 -21.86
CA LYS A 44 -35.31 16.34 -21.04
C LYS A 44 -36.79 16.34 -20.61
N ARG A 45 -37.70 16.06 -21.54
CA ARG A 45 -39.15 15.95 -21.24
C ARG A 45 -39.43 14.88 -20.17
N ARG A 46 -38.65 13.80 -20.13
CA ARG A 46 -38.76 12.71 -19.14
C ARG A 46 -38.41 13.07 -17.70
N VAL A 47 -37.61 14.11 -17.45
CA VAL A 47 -37.33 14.56 -16.07
C VAL A 47 -38.65 15.04 -15.41
N SER A 48 -39.67 15.35 -16.21
CA SER A 48 -41.02 15.73 -15.80
C SER A 48 -42.03 14.56 -15.77
N GLY A 49 -41.66 13.37 -15.26
CA GLY A 49 -42.64 12.42 -14.68
C GLY A 49 -43.07 11.17 -15.49
N ASP A 50 -42.41 10.80 -16.59
CA ASP A 50 -42.80 9.62 -17.41
C ASP A 50 -42.07 8.32 -16.97
N LYS A 51 -42.84 7.28 -16.56
CA LYS A 51 -42.37 6.02 -15.93
C LYS A 51 -42.07 4.87 -16.91
N THR A 52 -42.05 5.11 -18.22
CA THR A 52 -42.05 4.06 -19.26
C THR A 52 -40.69 3.42 -19.59
N LEU A 53 -39.57 3.95 -19.10
CA LEU A 53 -38.23 3.37 -19.34
C LEU A 53 -37.65 2.63 -18.14
N GLN A 54 -37.28 1.37 -18.37
CA GLN A 54 -36.62 0.55 -17.36
C GLN A 54 -35.09 0.60 -17.48
N PRO A 55 -34.35 0.55 -16.35
CA PRO A 55 -32.90 0.46 -16.38
C PRO A 55 -32.47 -0.87 -17.01
N LEU A 56 -31.33 -0.85 -17.71
CA LEU A 56 -30.76 -2.03 -18.38
C LEU A 56 -30.55 -3.23 -17.44
N SER A 57 -30.49 -2.99 -16.12
CA SER A 57 -30.46 -4.04 -15.10
C SER A 57 -31.68 -4.98 -15.14
N PHE A 58 -32.83 -4.54 -15.66
CA PHE A 58 -34.01 -5.42 -15.85
C PHE A 58 -33.81 -6.45 -16.96
N LEU A 59 -32.95 -6.14 -17.94
CA LEU A 59 -32.58 -7.09 -18.98
C LEU A 59 -31.39 -7.96 -18.56
N ALA A 60 -30.74 -7.67 -17.42
CA ALA A 60 -29.61 -8.47 -16.98
C ALA A 60 -30.11 -9.84 -16.51
N PRO A 61 -29.78 -10.92 -17.23
CA PRO A 61 -30.35 -12.21 -16.87
C PRO A 61 -29.67 -12.77 -15.61
N GLU A 62 -30.40 -13.54 -14.81
CA GLU A 62 -29.81 -14.33 -13.72
C GLU A 62 -28.92 -15.45 -14.26
N ASN A 63 -29.18 -15.92 -15.50
CA ASN A 63 -28.36 -16.88 -16.24
C ASN A 63 -28.04 -16.33 -17.64
N LYS A 64 -26.75 -16.26 -18.00
CA LYS A 64 -26.37 -15.97 -19.39
C LYS A 64 -26.72 -17.18 -20.25
N ASP A 65 -27.86 -17.13 -20.94
CA ASP A 65 -28.11 -18.05 -22.04
C ASP A 65 -27.06 -17.74 -23.12
N HIS A 66 -26.10 -18.64 -23.26
CA HIS A 66 -25.05 -18.50 -24.26
C HIS A 66 -25.63 -18.97 -25.58
N HIS A 67 -26.10 -18.02 -26.38
CA HIS A 67 -26.60 -18.34 -27.72
C HIS A 67 -25.45 -18.73 -28.64
N THR A 68 -25.64 -19.81 -29.38
CA THR A 68 -24.71 -20.18 -30.45
C THR A 68 -24.78 -19.16 -31.59
N ARG A 69 -23.75 -19.12 -32.43
CA ARG A 69 -23.72 -18.24 -33.60
C ARG A 69 -24.93 -18.46 -34.52
N GLN A 70 -25.36 -19.72 -34.69
CA GLN A 70 -26.50 -20.08 -35.54
C GLN A 70 -27.82 -19.62 -34.93
N GLU A 71 -28.00 -19.75 -33.62
CA GLU A 71 -29.17 -19.22 -32.91
C GLU A 71 -29.30 -17.71 -33.08
N LEU A 72 -28.21 -16.96 -32.88
CA LEU A 72 -28.23 -15.50 -33.04
C LEU A 72 -28.65 -15.07 -34.46
N LEU A 73 -28.18 -15.78 -35.48
CA LEU A 73 -28.60 -15.55 -36.87
C LEU A 73 -30.10 -15.85 -37.06
N SER A 74 -30.59 -16.95 -36.50
CA SER A 74 -32.02 -17.32 -36.57
C SER A 74 -32.93 -16.31 -35.86
N MET A 75 -32.42 -15.65 -34.81
CA MET A 75 -33.11 -14.59 -34.09
C MET A 75 -33.05 -13.23 -34.81
N GLY A 76 -32.35 -13.14 -35.94
CA GLY A 76 -32.29 -11.93 -36.78
C GLY A 76 -31.04 -11.06 -36.60
N VAL A 77 -30.04 -11.50 -35.83
CA VAL A 77 -28.76 -10.78 -35.72
C VAL A 77 -28.00 -10.92 -37.05
N CYS A 78 -27.44 -9.82 -37.56
CA CYS A 78 -26.73 -9.84 -38.84
C CYS A 78 -25.35 -10.52 -38.72
N HIS A 79 -24.92 -11.20 -39.79
CA HIS A 79 -23.53 -11.68 -39.91
C HIS A 79 -22.49 -10.57 -39.70
N SER A 80 -22.73 -9.39 -40.29
CA SER A 80 -21.87 -8.22 -40.11
C SER A 80 -21.82 -7.75 -38.66
N THR A 81 -22.97 -7.76 -37.95
CA THR A 81 -23.08 -7.41 -36.53
C THR A 81 -22.27 -8.37 -35.65
N LEU A 82 -22.33 -9.67 -35.90
CA LEU A 82 -21.58 -10.69 -35.15
C LEU A 82 -20.05 -10.55 -35.29
N ALA A 83 -19.58 -9.96 -36.39
CA ALA A 83 -18.16 -9.72 -36.62
C ALA A 83 -17.64 -8.44 -35.93
N VAL A 84 -18.52 -7.63 -35.34
CA VAL A 84 -18.14 -6.37 -34.70
C VAL A 84 -17.39 -6.63 -33.39
N THR A 85 -16.24 -5.99 -33.28
CA THR A 85 -15.40 -5.92 -32.10
C THR A 85 -15.12 -4.45 -31.77
N SER A 86 -14.56 -4.20 -30.59
CA SER A 86 -14.09 -2.86 -30.20
C SER A 86 -13.04 -2.27 -31.14
N LEU A 87 -12.29 -3.10 -31.88
CA LEU A 87 -11.21 -2.66 -32.77
C LEU A 87 -11.71 -2.30 -34.16
N ASN A 88 -12.58 -3.12 -34.75
CA ASN A 88 -13.06 -2.94 -36.11
C ASN A 88 -14.37 -2.12 -36.21
N ALA A 89 -15.03 -1.80 -35.09
CA ALA A 89 -16.28 -1.03 -35.11
C ALA A 89 -16.15 0.35 -35.77
N LYS A 90 -14.95 0.95 -35.77
CA LYS A 90 -14.67 2.22 -36.45
C LYS A 90 -14.76 2.10 -37.99
N ASP A 91 -14.56 0.90 -38.53
CA ASP A 91 -14.51 0.60 -39.96
C ASP A 91 -15.78 -0.13 -40.43
N TYR A 92 -16.77 -0.30 -39.55
CA TYR A 92 -18.02 -0.97 -39.88
C TYR A 92 -18.78 -0.21 -40.98
N ARG A 93 -19.30 -0.93 -41.97
CA ARG A 93 -20.09 -0.37 -43.07
C ARG A 93 -21.48 -1.01 -43.10
N PHE A 94 -22.51 -0.18 -43.25
CA PHE A 94 -23.90 -0.59 -43.43
C PHE A 94 -24.18 -0.86 -44.91
N GLN A 95 -24.79 -1.99 -45.23
CA GLN A 95 -25.39 -2.22 -46.55
C GLN A 95 -26.76 -1.53 -46.58
N LEU A 96 -26.87 -0.38 -47.24
CA LEU A 96 -28.06 0.48 -47.11
C LEU A 96 -29.32 -0.16 -47.68
N ARG A 97 -29.20 -0.95 -48.77
CA ARG A 97 -30.32 -1.69 -49.37
C ARG A 97 -31.04 -2.62 -48.41
N ARG A 98 -30.36 -3.08 -47.33
CA ARG A 98 -30.97 -3.93 -46.30
C ARG A 98 -32.00 -3.16 -45.45
N PHE A 99 -31.72 -1.89 -45.20
CA PHE A 99 -32.56 -1.03 -44.35
C PHE A 99 -33.54 -0.21 -45.20
N PHE A 100 -33.15 0.10 -46.43
CA PHE A 100 -33.90 0.92 -47.37
C PHE A 100 -33.92 0.24 -48.75
N PRO A 101 -34.75 -0.80 -48.97
CA PRO A 101 -34.75 -1.60 -50.20
C PRO A 101 -35.09 -0.80 -51.46
N CYS A 102 -35.89 0.26 -51.32
CA CYS A 102 -36.35 1.11 -52.41
C CYS A 102 -35.53 2.40 -52.57
N ALA A 103 -34.43 2.57 -51.83
CA ALA A 103 -33.62 3.78 -51.92
C ALA A 103 -32.65 3.70 -53.11
N GLY A 104 -32.94 4.48 -54.16
CA GLY A 104 -32.07 4.66 -55.33
C GLY A 104 -31.11 5.86 -55.25
N GLY A 105 -31.22 6.69 -54.21
CA GLY A 105 -30.48 7.95 -54.07
C GLY A 105 -30.28 8.37 -52.60
N SER A 106 -30.56 9.63 -52.28
CA SER A 106 -30.36 10.17 -50.93
C SER A 106 -31.37 9.66 -49.90
N ILE A 107 -30.89 9.28 -48.72
CA ILE A 107 -31.72 8.73 -47.64
C ILE A 107 -31.71 9.69 -46.45
N LEU A 108 -32.88 10.06 -45.94
CA LEU A 108 -32.99 10.81 -44.69
C LEU A 108 -32.94 9.85 -43.51
N VAL A 109 -31.96 10.05 -42.62
CA VAL A 109 -31.80 9.24 -41.41
C VAL A 109 -31.76 10.12 -40.16
N GLY A 110 -32.26 9.57 -39.05
CA GLY A 110 -32.21 10.25 -37.75
C GLY A 110 -32.82 11.66 -37.79
N ASP A 111 -32.15 12.68 -37.27
CA ASP A 111 -32.69 14.05 -37.18
C ASP A 111 -32.62 14.83 -38.50
N GLY A 112 -32.98 14.16 -39.62
CA GLY A 112 -33.00 14.74 -40.96
C GLY A 112 -31.64 14.81 -41.65
N ALA A 113 -30.72 13.91 -41.30
CA ALA A 113 -29.41 13.83 -41.96
C ALA A 113 -29.56 13.23 -43.36
N LEU A 114 -28.98 13.89 -44.37
CA LEU A 114 -28.95 13.41 -45.74
C LEU A 114 -27.79 12.42 -45.93
N LEU A 115 -28.08 11.13 -45.80
CA LEU A 115 -27.12 10.04 -45.98
C LEU A 115 -27.07 9.59 -47.44
N LEU A 116 -25.86 9.58 -48.00
CA LEU A 116 -25.59 9.13 -49.36
C LEU A 116 -24.75 7.84 -49.30
N PRO A 117 -25.12 6.79 -50.07
CA PRO A 117 -24.29 5.60 -50.20
C PRO A 117 -22.98 5.89 -50.94
N ASP A 118 -21.98 5.05 -50.70
CA ASP A 118 -20.82 4.90 -51.57
C ASP A 118 -21.20 4.21 -52.91
N PRO A 119 -20.28 4.12 -53.89
CA PRO A 119 -20.55 3.43 -55.16
C PRO A 119 -20.95 1.95 -55.03
N HIS A 120 -20.69 1.32 -53.88
CA HIS A 120 -21.06 -0.06 -53.57
C HIS A 120 -22.39 -0.17 -52.79
N GLY A 121 -23.12 0.92 -52.62
CA GLY A 121 -24.39 0.94 -51.87
C GLY A 121 -24.21 0.81 -50.35
N CYS A 122 -23.01 1.11 -49.84
CA CYS A 122 -22.65 1.02 -48.43
C CYS A 122 -22.41 2.39 -47.79
N ALA A 123 -22.51 2.48 -46.46
CA ALA A 123 -22.16 3.68 -45.72
C ALA A 123 -21.39 3.33 -44.43
N GLY A 124 -20.25 3.96 -44.24
CA GLY A 124 -19.42 3.91 -43.04
C GLY A 124 -19.23 5.28 -42.41
N ALA A 125 -18.18 5.44 -41.59
CA ALA A 125 -17.98 6.68 -40.83
C ALA A 125 -17.88 7.95 -41.70
N GLU A 126 -17.32 7.86 -42.90
CA GLU A 126 -17.20 8.98 -43.84
C GLU A 126 -18.55 9.49 -44.35
N GLU A 127 -19.38 8.56 -44.83
CA GLU A 127 -20.70 8.88 -45.35
C GLU A 127 -21.59 9.42 -44.22
N PHE A 128 -21.47 8.85 -43.02
CA PHE A 128 -22.14 9.36 -41.82
C PHE A 128 -21.62 10.75 -41.41
N TYR A 129 -20.32 11.04 -41.57
CA TYR A 129 -19.76 12.36 -41.28
C TYR A 129 -20.39 13.43 -42.18
N LYS A 130 -20.34 13.22 -43.49
CA LYS A 130 -20.95 14.15 -44.46
C LYS A 130 -22.44 14.33 -44.20
N ALA A 131 -23.17 13.24 -43.97
CA ALA A 131 -24.59 13.27 -43.62
C ALA A 131 -24.86 14.05 -42.33
N PHE A 132 -24.06 13.82 -41.29
CA PHE A 132 -24.19 14.48 -39.99
C PHE A 132 -24.07 16.00 -40.10
N LEU A 133 -23.13 16.48 -40.94
CA LEU A 133 -22.96 17.91 -41.21
C LEU A 133 -24.18 18.57 -41.89
N THR A 134 -25.10 17.80 -42.45
CA THR A 134 -26.33 18.34 -43.05
C THR A 134 -27.44 18.65 -42.04
N VAL A 135 -27.40 18.03 -40.85
CA VAL A 135 -28.42 18.19 -39.81
C VAL A 135 -28.56 19.65 -39.38
N ALA A 136 -29.77 20.20 -39.34
CA ALA A 136 -30.00 21.64 -39.19
C ALA A 136 -29.25 22.29 -37.99
N GLY A 137 -29.23 21.64 -36.83
CA GLY A 137 -28.59 22.14 -35.59
C GLY A 137 -27.11 21.82 -35.41
N VAL A 138 -26.45 21.19 -36.38
CA VAL A 138 -25.03 20.82 -36.27
C VAL A 138 -24.18 21.90 -36.93
N ASP A 139 -23.28 22.53 -36.19
CA ASP A 139 -22.28 23.45 -36.76
C ASP A 139 -21.06 22.68 -37.28
N PRO A 140 -20.75 22.73 -38.60
CA PRO A 140 -19.59 22.05 -39.17
C PRO A 140 -18.22 22.56 -38.70
N SER A 141 -18.17 23.70 -37.99
CA SER A 141 -16.92 24.24 -37.43
C SER A 141 -16.57 23.67 -36.05
N LEU A 142 -17.53 23.03 -35.37
CA LEU A 142 -17.38 22.57 -33.98
C LEU A 142 -17.14 21.06 -33.85
N CYS A 143 -17.22 20.31 -34.94
CA CYS A 143 -16.90 18.89 -34.96
C CYS A 143 -16.18 18.53 -36.27
N ASP A 144 -15.08 17.80 -36.14
CA ASP A 144 -14.33 17.27 -37.25
C ASP A 144 -14.66 15.80 -37.51
N GLU A 145 -14.03 15.26 -38.55
CA GLU A 145 -14.20 13.86 -38.94
C GLU A 145 -13.66 12.90 -37.86
N ALA A 146 -12.56 13.28 -37.19
CA ALA A 146 -11.95 12.49 -36.12
C ALA A 146 -12.90 12.30 -34.93
N TRP A 147 -13.61 13.37 -34.52
CA TRP A 147 -14.66 13.33 -33.50
C TRP A 147 -15.76 12.34 -33.89
N LEU A 148 -16.24 12.41 -35.13
CA LEU A 148 -17.31 11.52 -35.59
C LEU A 148 -16.84 10.07 -35.67
N ARG A 149 -15.66 9.80 -36.25
CA ARG A 149 -15.08 8.45 -36.33
C ARG A 149 -14.89 7.81 -34.95
N ASN A 150 -14.42 8.57 -33.96
CA ASN A 150 -14.31 8.09 -32.59
C ASN A 150 -15.67 7.70 -32.01
N HIS A 151 -16.69 8.55 -32.14
CA HIS A 151 -18.00 8.23 -31.59
C HIS A 151 -18.74 7.14 -32.37
N TYR A 152 -18.56 7.07 -33.68
CA TYR A 152 -19.04 6.01 -34.54
C TYR A 152 -18.57 4.65 -34.03
N ARG A 153 -17.26 4.50 -33.75
CA ARG A 153 -16.66 3.28 -33.15
C ARG A 153 -17.43 2.81 -31.92
N TRP A 154 -17.62 3.69 -30.93
CA TRP A 154 -18.25 3.32 -29.65
C TRP A 154 -19.74 3.04 -29.78
N LEU A 155 -20.43 3.76 -30.66
CA LEU A 155 -21.86 3.56 -30.90
C LEU A 155 -22.12 2.25 -31.65
N VAL A 156 -21.37 1.97 -32.71
CA VAL A 156 -21.47 0.70 -33.45
C VAL A 156 -21.17 -0.47 -32.53
N TRP A 157 -20.05 -0.43 -31.78
CA TRP A 157 -19.70 -1.53 -30.88
C TRP A 157 -20.77 -1.78 -29.82
N LYS A 158 -21.31 -0.71 -29.21
CA LYS A 158 -22.39 -0.82 -28.22
C LYS A 158 -23.67 -1.40 -28.82
N LEU A 159 -24.10 -0.89 -29.98
CA LEU A 159 -25.34 -1.32 -30.62
C LEU A 159 -25.24 -2.78 -31.09
N ALA A 160 -24.11 -3.18 -31.67
CA ALA A 160 -23.84 -4.58 -31.99
C ALA A 160 -23.89 -5.47 -30.75
N ALA A 161 -23.25 -5.05 -29.66
CA ALA A 161 -23.26 -5.79 -28.40
C ALA A 161 -24.69 -5.95 -27.83
N TYR A 162 -25.58 -4.97 -28.02
CA TYR A 162 -26.97 -5.08 -27.59
C TYR A 162 -27.74 -6.15 -28.36
N GLU A 163 -27.58 -6.22 -29.68
CA GLU A 163 -28.21 -7.28 -30.48
C GLU A 163 -27.72 -8.67 -30.12
N ILE A 164 -26.45 -8.80 -29.74
CA ILE A 164 -25.83 -10.09 -29.39
C ILE A 164 -26.20 -10.50 -27.96
N CYS A 165 -26.20 -9.57 -27.00
CA CYS A 165 -26.45 -9.90 -25.59
C CYS A 165 -27.93 -10.04 -25.26
N TRP A 166 -28.81 -9.40 -26.02
CA TRP A 166 -30.26 -9.39 -25.82
C TRP A 166 -31.00 -9.51 -27.17
N PRO A 167 -30.81 -10.63 -27.89
CA PRO A 167 -31.30 -10.79 -29.24
C PRO A 167 -32.83 -10.75 -29.32
N SER A 168 -33.55 -11.29 -28.33
CA SER A 168 -35.01 -11.28 -28.33
C SER A 168 -35.62 -9.87 -28.30
N GLN A 169 -34.93 -8.91 -27.70
CA GLN A 169 -35.37 -7.51 -27.65
C GLN A 169 -34.83 -6.68 -28.83
N PHE A 170 -33.58 -6.93 -29.23
CA PHE A 170 -32.83 -5.96 -30.05
C PHE A 170 -32.35 -6.48 -31.42
N ALA A 171 -32.38 -7.78 -31.71
CA ALA A 171 -31.85 -8.33 -32.95
C ALA A 171 -32.42 -7.63 -34.19
N GLY A 172 -31.53 -7.09 -35.05
CA GLY A 172 -31.89 -6.35 -36.26
C GLY A 172 -32.58 -5.00 -36.03
N ARG A 173 -32.73 -4.55 -34.79
CA ARG A 173 -33.47 -3.33 -34.41
C ARG A 173 -32.59 -2.24 -33.79
N CYS A 174 -31.35 -2.57 -33.39
CA CYS A 174 -30.47 -1.66 -32.65
C CYS A 174 -29.40 -1.03 -33.55
N LEU A 175 -28.61 -1.84 -34.25
CA LEU A 175 -27.54 -1.37 -35.12
C LEU A 175 -28.13 -1.00 -36.49
N THR A 176 -28.82 0.13 -36.55
CA THR A 176 -29.41 0.69 -37.78
C THR A 176 -28.87 2.09 -38.07
N PRO A 177 -28.89 2.53 -39.35
CA PRO A 177 -28.45 3.88 -39.72
C PRO A 177 -29.16 5.01 -38.95
N ASP A 178 -30.47 4.91 -38.78
CA ASP A 178 -31.28 5.87 -38.02
C ASP A 178 -30.87 5.98 -36.55
N ILE A 179 -30.77 4.84 -35.86
CA ILE A 179 -30.44 4.80 -34.43
C ILE A 179 -29.01 5.30 -34.20
N LEU A 180 -28.10 5.01 -35.13
CA LEU A 180 -26.73 5.51 -35.07
C LEU A 180 -26.69 7.04 -35.25
N MET A 181 -27.38 7.58 -36.25
CA MET A 181 -27.43 9.02 -36.50
C MET A 181 -28.06 9.80 -35.34
N LEU A 182 -29.16 9.29 -34.77
CA LEU A 182 -29.82 9.88 -33.58
C LEU A 182 -28.86 9.94 -32.38
N GLN A 183 -28.00 8.94 -32.23
CA GLN A 183 -27.02 8.91 -31.15
C GLN A 183 -25.81 9.80 -31.39
N LEU A 184 -25.37 9.96 -32.64
CA LEU A 184 -24.36 10.94 -33.00
C LEU A 184 -24.85 12.35 -32.66
N LYS A 185 -26.08 12.70 -33.06
CA LYS A 185 -26.70 13.98 -32.69
C LYS A 185 -26.84 14.14 -31.19
N TYR A 186 -27.29 13.11 -30.47
CA TYR A 186 -27.34 13.13 -29.00
C TYR A 186 -25.98 13.39 -28.35
N ARG A 187 -24.88 12.87 -28.91
CA ARG A 187 -23.53 13.14 -28.40
C ARG A 187 -23.09 14.58 -28.66
N TYR A 188 -23.37 15.09 -29.86
CA TYR A 188 -23.11 16.49 -30.21
C TYR A 188 -23.83 17.46 -29.27
N ASP A 189 -25.14 17.26 -29.06
CA ASP A 189 -25.93 18.14 -28.19
C ASP A 189 -25.42 18.13 -26.75
N ARG A 190 -24.88 17.01 -26.31
CA ARG A 190 -24.38 16.87 -24.95
C ARG A 190 -23.00 17.45 -24.78
N GLU A 191 -22.06 17.06 -25.64
CA GLU A 191 -20.67 17.41 -25.49
C GLU A 191 -20.36 18.80 -26.04
N VAL A 192 -20.90 19.13 -27.22
CA VAL A 192 -20.63 20.38 -27.92
C VAL A 192 -21.58 21.47 -27.43
N ASP A 193 -22.89 21.31 -27.62
CA ASP A 193 -23.85 22.38 -27.30
C ASP A 193 -24.01 22.60 -25.79
N ALA A 194 -24.05 21.52 -25.01
CA ALA A 194 -24.26 21.57 -23.56
C ALA A 194 -22.98 21.43 -22.72
N CYS A 195 -21.81 21.37 -23.35
CA CYS A 195 -20.49 21.30 -22.68
C CYS A 195 -20.36 20.16 -21.64
N ASN A 196 -21.12 19.08 -21.76
CA ASN A 196 -21.12 17.97 -20.81
C ASN A 196 -20.02 16.95 -21.15
N ARG A 197 -18.86 17.18 -20.56
CA ARG A 197 -17.65 16.39 -20.80
C ARG A 197 -17.66 15.03 -20.08
N SER A 198 -17.14 14.01 -20.76
CA SER A 198 -17.00 12.65 -20.23
C SER A 198 -15.89 12.55 -19.17
N ALA A 199 -15.75 11.39 -18.53
CA ALA A 199 -14.76 11.21 -17.47
C ALA A 199 -13.33 11.31 -18.03
N ILE A 200 -13.03 10.59 -19.12
CA ILE A 200 -11.71 10.63 -19.76
C ILE A 200 -11.41 12.04 -20.26
N LYS A 201 -12.38 12.70 -20.91
CA LYS A 201 -12.22 14.07 -21.41
C LYS A 201 -11.83 15.05 -20.29
N LYS A 202 -12.54 15.03 -19.15
CA LYS A 202 -12.19 15.86 -17.99
C LYS A 202 -10.81 15.55 -17.41
N ILE A 203 -10.40 14.28 -17.40
CA ILE A 203 -9.10 13.86 -16.87
C ILE A 203 -7.96 14.36 -17.76
N VAL A 204 -8.06 14.21 -19.09
CA VAL A 204 -7.00 14.65 -20.03
C VAL A 204 -6.91 16.16 -20.15
N GLU A 205 -8.04 16.85 -20.03
CA GLU A 205 -8.11 18.31 -19.99
C GLU A 205 -7.66 18.89 -18.65
N ARG A 206 -7.34 18.05 -17.65
CA ARG A 206 -6.90 18.41 -16.29
C ARG A 206 -7.96 19.12 -15.42
N ASP A 207 -9.22 18.99 -15.80
CA ASP A 207 -10.35 19.60 -15.10
C ASP A 207 -10.97 18.71 -14.01
N ASP A 208 -10.60 17.42 -13.94
CA ASP A 208 -11.00 16.53 -12.86
C ASP A 208 -9.94 15.43 -12.60
N THR A 209 -10.01 14.82 -11.42
CA THR A 209 -9.02 13.82 -10.97
C THR A 209 -9.32 12.41 -11.49
N PRO A 210 -8.28 11.64 -11.88
CA PRO A 210 -8.40 10.21 -12.15
C PRO A 210 -8.62 9.37 -10.87
N GLY A 211 -8.42 9.96 -9.68
CA GLY A 211 -8.54 9.24 -8.40
C GLY A 211 -9.97 8.88 -7.99
N LYS A 212 -10.98 9.52 -8.57
CA LYS A 212 -12.39 9.24 -8.28
C LYS A 212 -12.79 7.83 -8.76
N ARG A 213 -13.78 7.25 -8.09
CA ARG A 213 -14.34 5.96 -8.52
C ARG A 213 -14.94 6.05 -9.92
N MET A 214 -14.48 5.19 -10.82
CA MET A 214 -14.91 5.17 -12.23
C MET A 214 -15.12 3.75 -12.72
N VAL A 215 -16.05 3.60 -13.66
CA VAL A 215 -16.26 2.35 -14.39
C VAL A 215 -15.77 2.52 -15.82
N PHE A 216 -14.88 1.63 -16.24
CA PHE A 216 -14.38 1.55 -17.61
C PHE A 216 -14.80 0.23 -18.25
N CYS A 217 -14.87 0.21 -19.58
CA CYS A 217 -14.88 -1.02 -20.35
C CYS A 217 -13.50 -1.23 -20.96
N VAL A 218 -12.99 -2.46 -20.91
CA VAL A 218 -11.75 -2.83 -21.62
C VAL A 218 -12.08 -2.89 -23.11
N ALA A 219 -11.48 -2.01 -23.91
CA ALA A 219 -11.62 -1.98 -25.35
C ALA A 219 -10.59 -2.90 -26.02
N ALA A 220 -9.34 -2.89 -25.57
CA ALA A 220 -8.28 -3.73 -26.14
C ALA A 220 -7.24 -4.08 -25.08
N VAL A 221 -6.42 -5.09 -25.38
CA VAL A 221 -5.24 -5.46 -24.61
C VAL A 221 -4.07 -5.44 -25.58
N HIS A 222 -3.09 -4.59 -25.31
CA HIS A 222 -1.86 -4.46 -26.08
C HIS A 222 -0.74 -5.20 -25.36
N THR A 223 -0.23 -6.26 -25.98
CA THR A 223 0.89 -7.06 -25.48
C THR A 223 2.09 -6.88 -26.40
N GLN A 224 3.20 -6.41 -25.84
CA GLN A 224 4.50 -6.37 -26.52
C GLN A 224 5.41 -7.44 -25.92
N ALA A 225 6.26 -8.07 -26.75
CA ALA A 225 7.17 -9.11 -26.30
C ALA A 225 8.11 -8.57 -25.21
N GLY A 226 8.13 -9.20 -24.04
CA GLY A 226 8.98 -8.81 -22.90
C GLY A 226 8.48 -7.63 -22.07
N ALA A 227 7.33 -7.01 -22.40
CA ALA A 227 6.76 -5.89 -21.65
C ALA A 227 5.47 -6.28 -20.92
N GLN A 228 5.10 -5.48 -19.90
CA GLN A 228 3.81 -5.63 -19.22
C GLN A 228 2.66 -5.26 -20.17
N PRO A 229 1.53 -6.00 -20.14
CA PRO A 229 0.37 -5.68 -20.95
C PRO A 229 -0.18 -4.29 -20.63
N VAL A 230 -0.62 -3.56 -21.66
CA VAL A 230 -1.28 -2.25 -21.55
C VAL A 230 -2.73 -2.40 -21.97
N LEU A 231 -3.66 -1.89 -21.15
CA LEU A 231 -5.09 -1.93 -21.46
C LEU A 231 -5.50 -0.68 -22.23
N GLU A 232 -6.34 -0.79 -23.26
CA GLU A 232 -7.13 0.33 -23.77
C GLU A 232 -8.46 0.35 -23.02
N LEU A 233 -8.73 1.41 -22.26
CA LEU A 233 -9.96 1.57 -21.49
C LEU A 233 -10.84 2.66 -22.08
N THR A 234 -12.16 2.43 -22.14
CA THR A 234 -13.13 3.43 -22.57
C THR A 234 -14.16 3.74 -21.49
N ASP A 235 -14.52 5.03 -21.38
CA ASP A 235 -15.66 5.51 -20.60
C ASP A 235 -16.96 5.57 -21.45
N GLY A 236 -16.92 5.01 -22.66
CA GLY A 236 -17.98 5.02 -23.66
C GLY A 236 -17.98 6.25 -24.56
N TRP A 237 -17.17 7.28 -24.26
CA TRP A 237 -17.03 8.50 -25.05
C TRP A 237 -15.69 8.55 -25.77
N TYR A 238 -14.63 8.29 -25.01
CA TYR A 238 -13.25 8.27 -25.46
C TYR A 238 -12.55 7.02 -24.92
N SER A 239 -11.31 6.77 -25.35
CA SER A 239 -10.46 5.75 -24.76
C SER A 239 -9.11 6.32 -24.33
N MET A 240 -8.45 5.64 -23.40
CA MET A 240 -7.11 5.93 -22.95
C MET A 240 -6.38 4.64 -22.60
N ARG A 241 -5.06 4.61 -22.84
CA ARG A 241 -4.19 3.50 -22.41
C ARG A 241 -4.00 3.51 -20.90
N ALA A 242 -3.90 2.32 -20.31
CA ALA A 242 -3.70 2.14 -18.89
C ALA A 242 -2.57 1.15 -18.59
N GLN A 243 -1.61 1.61 -17.79
CA GLN A 243 -0.59 0.80 -17.13
C GLN A 243 -1.23 0.05 -15.95
N ILE A 244 -0.88 -1.22 -15.83
CA ILE A 244 -1.39 -2.11 -14.80
C ILE A 244 -0.25 -2.75 -14.01
N ASP A 245 -0.53 -3.16 -12.77
CA ASP A 245 0.42 -3.88 -11.93
C ASP A 245 0.44 -5.39 -12.22
N SER A 246 1.39 -6.10 -11.60
CA SER A 246 1.58 -7.55 -11.79
C SER A 246 0.33 -8.37 -11.44
N ALA A 247 -0.42 -7.95 -10.41
CA ALA A 247 -1.67 -8.62 -10.04
C ALA A 247 -2.71 -8.53 -11.16
N LEU A 248 -2.91 -7.34 -11.75
CA LEU A 248 -3.79 -7.16 -12.90
C LEU A 248 -3.26 -7.84 -14.16
N SER A 249 -1.94 -7.82 -14.40
CA SER A 249 -1.32 -8.51 -15.54
C SER A 249 -1.57 -10.02 -15.51
N THR A 250 -1.56 -10.61 -14.32
CA THR A 250 -1.91 -12.04 -14.14
C THR A 250 -3.38 -12.30 -14.47
N LEU A 251 -4.28 -11.35 -14.17
CA LEU A 251 -5.69 -11.45 -14.55
C LEU A 251 -5.91 -11.28 -16.06
N VAL A 252 -5.04 -10.54 -16.75
CA VAL A 252 -5.03 -10.45 -18.21
C VAL A 252 -4.53 -11.76 -18.82
N SER A 253 -3.41 -12.30 -18.35
CA SER A 253 -2.84 -13.55 -18.89
C SER A 253 -3.75 -14.77 -18.66
N THR A 254 -4.49 -14.80 -17.56
CA THR A 254 -5.51 -15.82 -17.28
C THR A 254 -6.86 -15.58 -17.98
N GLY A 255 -6.97 -14.54 -18.80
CA GLY A 255 -8.18 -14.22 -19.58
C GLY A 255 -9.35 -13.66 -18.77
N ARG A 256 -9.16 -13.38 -17.48
CA ARG A 256 -10.20 -12.80 -16.61
C ARG A 256 -10.47 -11.33 -16.92
N ILE A 257 -9.44 -10.60 -17.33
CA ILE A 257 -9.55 -9.26 -17.92
C ILE A 257 -9.36 -9.41 -19.43
N ARG A 258 -10.42 -9.10 -20.18
CA ARG A 258 -10.44 -9.21 -21.64
C ARG A 258 -11.34 -8.12 -22.26
N PRO A 259 -11.23 -7.83 -23.56
CA PRO A 259 -12.10 -6.88 -24.24
C PRO A 259 -13.59 -7.14 -23.97
N GLY A 260 -14.36 -6.08 -23.75
CA GLY A 260 -15.77 -6.10 -23.39
C GLY A 260 -16.08 -6.24 -21.89
N VAL A 261 -15.10 -6.57 -21.05
CA VAL A 261 -15.30 -6.62 -19.59
C VAL A 261 -15.34 -5.20 -19.01
N LYS A 262 -16.29 -4.96 -18.11
CA LYS A 262 -16.35 -3.73 -17.32
C LYS A 262 -15.61 -3.91 -16.01
N ILE A 263 -14.78 -2.91 -15.68
CA ILE A 263 -14.05 -2.83 -14.42
C ILE A 263 -14.41 -1.53 -13.71
N VAL A 264 -14.46 -1.56 -12.39
CA VAL A 264 -14.54 -0.38 -11.53
C VAL A 264 -13.20 -0.19 -10.84
N THR A 265 -12.70 1.03 -10.84
CA THR A 265 -11.43 1.40 -10.22
C THR A 265 -11.59 2.67 -9.38
N SER A 266 -10.73 2.82 -8.38
CA SER A 266 -10.63 4.04 -7.56
C SER A 266 -9.16 4.29 -7.22
N GLY A 267 -8.78 5.55 -7.04
CA GLY A 267 -7.38 5.91 -6.75
C GLY A 267 -6.46 5.67 -7.95
N ALA A 268 -6.97 5.76 -9.18
CA ALA A 268 -6.11 5.73 -10.36
C ALA A 268 -5.27 7.01 -10.44
N GLU A 269 -4.07 6.89 -10.99
CA GLU A 269 -3.15 7.99 -11.20
C GLU A 269 -3.00 8.27 -12.70
N LEU A 270 -2.62 9.48 -13.08
CA LEU A 270 -2.28 9.82 -14.45
C LEU A 270 -0.76 9.94 -14.54
N VAL A 271 -0.15 9.11 -15.38
CA VAL A 271 1.31 9.00 -15.57
C VAL A 271 1.66 9.47 -16.98
N GLY A 272 2.79 10.16 -17.14
CA GLY A 272 3.25 10.67 -18.45
C GLY A 272 3.17 12.19 -18.54
N GLY A 273 2.99 12.71 -19.75
CA GLY A 273 3.02 14.14 -20.05
C GLY A 273 2.13 14.98 -19.12
N HIS A 274 2.56 16.20 -18.79
CA HIS A 274 1.87 17.06 -17.80
C HIS A 274 0.86 18.03 -18.41
N GLY A 275 0.88 18.23 -19.73
CA GLY A 275 -0.04 19.14 -20.42
C GLY A 275 -1.49 18.65 -20.43
N ALA A 276 -2.42 19.60 -20.52
CA ALA A 276 -3.80 19.34 -20.93
C ALA A 276 -3.84 19.06 -22.44
N CYS A 277 -4.69 18.13 -22.86
CA CYS A 277 -4.84 17.78 -24.28
C CYS A 277 -6.28 17.38 -24.61
N SER A 278 -6.61 17.41 -25.91
CA SER A 278 -7.85 16.85 -26.41
C SER A 278 -7.84 15.32 -26.25
N PRO A 279 -8.98 14.67 -25.91
CA PRO A 279 -9.04 13.22 -25.77
C PRO A 279 -8.82 12.44 -27.08
N LEU A 280 -8.80 13.12 -28.24
CA LEU A 280 -8.44 12.51 -29.53
C LEU A 280 -6.94 12.59 -29.84
N GLU A 281 -6.20 13.41 -29.09
CA GLU A 281 -4.79 13.73 -29.31
C GLU A 281 -3.93 13.29 -28.12
N ILE A 282 -4.40 12.28 -27.37
CA ILE A 282 -3.71 11.76 -26.19
C ILE A 282 -2.34 11.21 -26.62
N PRO A 283 -1.22 11.76 -26.11
CA PRO A 283 0.10 11.24 -26.41
C PRO A 283 0.23 9.80 -25.89
N GLU A 284 0.98 8.94 -26.58
CA GLU A 284 1.14 7.54 -26.17
C GLU A 284 1.79 7.38 -24.79
N SER A 285 2.57 8.37 -24.36
CA SER A 285 3.20 8.41 -23.04
C SER A 285 2.22 8.72 -21.91
N LEU A 286 1.07 9.32 -22.20
CA LEU A 286 0.05 9.69 -21.21
C LEU A 286 -0.90 8.51 -20.96
N MET A 287 -0.80 7.91 -19.78
CA MET A 287 -1.53 6.69 -19.42
C MET A 287 -2.16 6.78 -18.03
N LEU A 288 -3.30 6.11 -17.85
CA LEU A 288 -3.83 5.83 -16.52
C LEU A 288 -3.02 4.74 -15.85
N LYS A 289 -2.76 4.85 -14.55
CA LYS A 289 -2.15 3.79 -13.76
C LYS A 289 -3.18 3.21 -12.81
N LEU A 290 -3.42 1.91 -12.94
CA LEU A 290 -4.40 1.18 -12.15
C LEU A 290 -3.69 0.27 -11.15
N SER A 291 -4.23 0.22 -9.94
CA SER A 291 -3.80 -0.72 -8.90
C SER A 291 -4.83 -1.86 -8.76
N GLY A 292 -4.36 -3.11 -8.71
CA GLY A 292 -5.17 -4.31 -8.59
C GLY A 292 -5.96 -4.39 -7.29
N ASN A 293 -5.40 -3.92 -6.18
CA ASN A 293 -6.09 -3.85 -4.89
C ASN A 293 -7.23 -2.83 -4.88
N SER A 294 -7.23 -1.88 -5.83
CA SER A 294 -8.24 -0.83 -5.97
C SER A 294 -9.09 -0.96 -7.25
N THR A 295 -9.01 -2.11 -7.95
CA THR A 295 -9.77 -2.40 -9.17
C THR A 295 -10.58 -3.70 -9.01
N ARG A 296 -11.85 -3.69 -9.39
CA ARG A 296 -12.76 -4.85 -9.26
C ARG A 296 -13.63 -5.01 -10.52
N PRO A 297 -14.17 -6.20 -10.81
CA PRO A 297 -15.16 -6.38 -11.86
C PRO A 297 -16.39 -5.51 -11.60
N ALA A 298 -16.91 -4.86 -12.65
CA ALA A 298 -18.18 -4.15 -12.60
C ALA A 298 -19.28 -4.99 -13.27
N ARG A 299 -20.54 -4.75 -12.87
CA ARG A 299 -21.69 -5.41 -13.51
C ARG A 299 -21.76 -5.03 -14.99
N CYS A 300 -22.23 -5.94 -15.85
CA CYS A 300 -22.30 -5.70 -17.31
C CYS A 300 -23.14 -4.47 -17.68
N TYR A 301 -24.17 -4.16 -16.90
CA TYR A 301 -25.04 -2.99 -17.08
C TYR A 301 -24.55 -1.73 -16.34
N ALA A 302 -23.42 -1.79 -15.62
CA ALA A 302 -22.89 -0.62 -14.93
C ALA A 302 -22.63 0.52 -15.92
N ARG A 303 -23.03 1.74 -15.53
CA ARG A 303 -22.81 2.95 -16.34
C ARG A 303 -21.31 3.29 -16.36
N LEU A 304 -20.78 3.54 -17.55
CA LEU A 304 -19.38 3.93 -17.74
C LEU A 304 -19.13 5.39 -17.31
N GLY A 305 -17.89 5.69 -16.92
CA GLY A 305 -17.45 6.98 -16.39
C GLY A 305 -17.52 7.05 -14.86
N TYR A 306 -17.61 8.26 -14.32
CA TYR A 306 -17.70 8.48 -12.86
C TYR A 306 -18.87 7.74 -12.23
N CYS A 307 -18.61 7.15 -11.06
CA CYS A 307 -19.57 6.36 -10.32
C CYS A 307 -19.73 6.91 -8.89
N ALA A 308 -20.96 6.90 -8.38
CA ALA A 308 -21.27 7.27 -7.01
C ALA A 308 -21.26 6.04 -6.08
N PRO A 309 -20.78 6.17 -4.83
CA PRO A 309 -20.07 7.32 -4.29
C PRO A 309 -18.65 7.44 -4.86
N SER A 310 -18.11 8.66 -4.89
CA SER A 310 -16.75 8.96 -5.38
C SER A 310 -15.64 8.37 -4.51
N SER A 311 -15.98 7.97 -3.28
CA SER A 311 -15.06 7.39 -2.28
C SER A 311 -14.38 6.10 -2.77
N PRO A 312 -13.20 5.74 -2.23
CA PRO A 312 -12.55 4.47 -2.50
C PRO A 312 -13.44 3.26 -2.20
N MET A 313 -13.24 2.15 -2.91
CA MET A 313 -13.95 0.91 -2.62
C MET A 313 -13.42 0.28 -1.35
N CYS A 314 -14.32 -0.10 -0.44
CA CYS A 314 -13.97 -0.87 0.74
C CYS A 314 -13.88 -2.36 0.35
N VAL A 315 -12.70 -2.97 0.53
CA VAL A 315 -12.45 -4.34 0.09
C VAL A 315 -12.10 -5.27 1.25
N PRO A 316 -12.40 -6.58 1.15
CA PRO A 316 -11.97 -7.60 2.11
C PRO A 316 -10.45 -7.70 2.23
N LEU A 317 -9.94 -8.02 3.42
CA LEU A 317 -8.51 -8.29 3.63
C LEU A 317 -8.03 -9.49 2.80
N LEU A 318 -8.84 -10.55 2.69
CA LEU A 318 -8.53 -11.73 1.86
C LEU A 318 -8.41 -11.43 0.36
N SER A 319 -8.92 -10.30 -0.10
CA SER A 319 -8.85 -9.91 -1.51
C SER A 319 -7.57 -9.17 -1.88
N LEU A 320 -6.72 -8.87 -0.89
CA LEU A 320 -5.51 -8.10 -1.09
C LEU A 320 -4.39 -8.97 -1.66
N ASN A 321 -3.62 -8.38 -2.57
CA ASN A 321 -2.44 -8.98 -3.17
C ASN A 321 -1.24 -8.05 -2.94
N HIS A 322 -0.12 -8.60 -2.47
CA HIS A 322 1.12 -7.82 -2.26
C HIS A 322 1.68 -7.20 -3.55
N GLN A 323 1.32 -7.75 -4.72
CA GLN A 323 1.68 -7.20 -6.03
C GLN A 323 0.58 -6.31 -6.66
N GLY A 324 -0.47 -5.99 -5.90
CA GLY A 324 -1.65 -5.25 -6.35
C GLY A 324 -1.65 -3.76 -6.02
N GLY A 325 -0.49 -3.17 -5.69
CA GLY A 325 -0.38 -1.77 -5.30
C GLY A 325 -1.10 -1.42 -3.99
N ALA A 326 -1.37 -0.13 -3.77
CA ALA A 326 -2.05 0.34 -2.56
C ALA A 326 -3.55 0.00 -2.56
N VAL A 327 -4.10 -0.19 -1.36
CA VAL A 327 -5.54 -0.37 -1.15
C VAL A 327 -6.19 0.94 -0.74
N GLY A 328 -7.27 1.30 -1.44
CA GLY A 328 -8.01 2.53 -1.15
C GLY A 328 -8.76 2.51 0.19
N CYS A 329 -9.37 1.38 0.57
CA CYS A 329 -10.10 1.27 1.83
C CYS A 329 -10.28 -0.19 2.31
N VAL A 330 -10.06 -0.43 3.61
CA VAL A 330 -10.39 -1.70 4.31
C VAL A 330 -11.17 -1.41 5.60
N ASP A 331 -12.05 -2.33 5.99
CA ASP A 331 -12.89 -2.24 7.19
C ASP A 331 -12.46 -3.33 8.18
N ILE A 332 -11.96 -2.92 9.34
CA ILE A 332 -11.26 -3.78 10.28
C ILE A 332 -11.72 -3.58 11.72
N VAL A 333 -11.55 -4.61 12.54
CA VAL A 333 -11.61 -4.52 14.00
C VAL A 333 -10.18 -4.59 14.52
N LEU A 334 -9.83 -3.67 15.42
CA LEU A 334 -8.52 -3.71 16.08
C LEU A 334 -8.49 -4.85 17.09
N SER A 335 -7.66 -5.86 16.83
CA SER A 335 -7.54 -7.05 17.69
C SER A 335 -6.46 -6.87 18.76
N ARG A 336 -5.28 -6.38 18.38
CA ARG A 336 -4.15 -6.16 19.30
C ARG A 336 -3.44 -4.87 18.96
N LYS A 337 -3.11 -4.10 19.99
CA LYS A 337 -2.27 -2.91 19.94
C LYS A 337 -0.95 -3.26 20.61
N TYR A 338 0.13 -3.27 19.84
CA TYR A 338 1.46 -3.59 20.34
C TYR A 338 2.17 -2.34 20.87
N PRO A 339 3.19 -2.51 21.75
CA PRO A 339 4.04 -1.40 22.20
C PRO A 339 4.68 -0.65 21.02
N THR A 340 5.03 0.61 21.26
CA THR A 340 5.83 1.38 20.31
C THR A 340 7.27 0.87 20.36
N MET A 341 7.81 0.52 19.20
CA MET A 341 9.21 0.13 19.01
C MET A 341 10.00 1.26 18.35
N TYR A 342 11.31 1.29 18.53
CA TYR A 342 12.21 2.28 17.96
C TYR A 342 13.20 1.60 17.03
N MET A 343 13.13 1.92 15.73
CA MET A 343 14.05 1.41 14.73
C MET A 343 15.20 2.40 14.54
N GLU A 344 16.43 1.99 14.87
CA GLU A 344 17.64 2.73 14.51
C GLU A 344 18.26 2.17 13.24
N LYS A 345 18.54 3.05 12.27
CA LYS A 345 19.32 2.70 11.09
C LYS A 345 20.79 3.01 11.34
N LEU A 346 21.61 1.98 11.37
CA LEU A 346 23.06 2.06 11.57
C LEU A 346 23.77 2.57 10.29
N SER A 347 25.01 3.01 10.45
CA SER A 347 25.84 3.53 9.35
C SER A 347 26.21 2.46 8.32
N ASP A 348 26.25 1.19 8.71
CA ASP A 348 26.44 0.02 7.84
C ASP A 348 25.17 -0.37 7.04
N GLY A 349 24.05 0.32 7.30
CA GLY A 349 22.75 0.05 6.69
C GLY A 349 21.90 -0.98 7.43
N ALA A 350 22.41 -1.62 8.48
CA ALA A 350 21.64 -2.52 9.33
C ALA A 350 20.57 -1.75 10.12
N CYS A 351 19.50 -2.45 10.50
CA CYS A 351 18.41 -1.88 11.31
C CYS A 351 18.33 -2.62 12.64
N ILE A 352 18.31 -1.88 13.73
CA ILE A 352 18.11 -2.40 15.08
C ILE A 352 16.74 -1.94 15.57
N PHE A 353 15.93 -2.86 16.11
CA PHE A 353 14.68 -2.55 16.77
C PHE A 353 14.85 -2.61 18.28
N ARG A 354 14.44 -1.56 18.98
CA ARG A 354 14.52 -1.44 20.43
C ARG A 354 13.15 -1.22 21.05
N THR A 355 12.98 -1.72 22.26
CA THR A 355 11.87 -1.31 23.14
C THR A 355 12.07 0.13 23.61
N ARG A 356 11.05 0.72 24.24
CA ARG A 356 11.14 2.08 24.80
C ARG A 356 12.28 2.18 25.82
N GLU A 357 12.38 1.23 26.74
CA GLU A 357 13.39 1.22 27.80
C GLU A 357 14.81 1.05 27.22
N GLU A 358 14.97 0.17 26.24
CA GLU A 358 16.24 -0.02 25.55
C GLU A 358 16.68 1.23 24.78
N GLU A 359 15.73 1.91 24.12
CA GLU A 359 16.03 3.15 23.41
C GLU A 359 16.36 4.29 24.37
N GLU A 360 15.66 4.43 25.49
CA GLU A 360 16.00 5.42 26.54
C GLU A 360 17.41 5.16 27.10
N LYS A 361 17.77 3.89 27.34
CA LYS A 361 19.12 3.51 27.78
C LYS A 361 20.17 3.76 26.71
N ALA A 362 19.89 3.46 25.45
CA ALA A 362 20.79 3.70 24.33
C ALA A 362 20.99 5.21 24.09
N ASN A 363 19.92 5.98 24.22
CA ASN A 363 19.96 7.44 24.09
C ASN A 363 20.79 8.05 25.21
N ARG A 364 20.58 7.64 26.46
CA ARG A 364 21.40 8.10 27.60
C ARG A 364 22.88 7.78 27.40
N LYS A 365 23.23 6.55 26.99
CA LYS A 365 24.63 6.18 26.71
C LYS A 365 25.25 7.00 25.58
N HIS A 366 24.46 7.34 24.56
CA HIS A 366 24.92 8.19 23.46
C HIS A 366 25.12 9.64 23.91
N GLU A 367 24.21 10.17 24.73
CA GLU A 367 24.32 11.50 25.33
C GLU A 367 25.52 11.60 26.27
N GLU A 368 25.75 10.60 27.13
CA GLU A 368 26.93 10.47 28.00
C GLU A 368 28.22 10.48 27.17
N LYS A 369 28.34 9.59 26.16
CA LYS A 369 29.52 9.54 25.30
C LYS A 369 29.76 10.85 24.55
N ARG A 370 28.68 11.52 24.12
CA ARG A 370 28.76 12.83 23.47
C ARG A 370 29.25 13.89 24.47
N GLN A 371 28.75 13.88 25.69
CA GLN A 371 29.18 14.80 26.74
C GLN A 371 30.66 14.60 27.07
N ASP A 372 31.11 13.35 27.22
CA ASP A 372 32.53 13.01 27.44
C ASP A 372 33.44 13.50 26.30
N GLN A 373 32.96 13.41 25.05
CA GLN A 373 33.70 13.92 23.89
C GLN A 373 33.82 15.45 23.92
N ILE A 374 32.73 16.15 24.28
CA ILE A 374 32.73 17.61 24.42
C ILE A 374 33.67 18.03 25.54
N GLU A 375 33.65 17.34 26.68
CA GLU A 375 34.53 17.63 27.81
C GLU A 375 36.01 17.41 27.45
N LYS A 376 36.34 16.27 26.83
CA LYS A 376 37.72 16.00 26.35
C LYS A 376 38.19 17.06 25.36
N LEU A 377 37.32 17.45 24.42
CA LEU A 377 37.63 18.49 23.45
C LEU A 377 37.86 19.84 24.15
N TYR A 378 37.01 20.21 25.09
CA TYR A 378 37.13 21.43 25.89
C TYR A 378 38.44 21.45 26.69
N SER A 379 38.76 20.38 27.43
CA SER A 379 40.02 20.27 28.18
C SER A 379 41.24 20.32 27.25
N SER A 380 41.17 19.69 26.07
CA SER A 380 42.27 19.73 25.10
C SER A 380 42.51 21.15 24.55
N LEU A 381 41.44 21.89 24.24
CA LEU A 381 41.51 23.28 23.77
C LEU A 381 42.03 24.22 24.86
N GLN A 382 41.61 24.00 26.11
CA GLN A 382 42.11 24.75 27.26
C GLN A 382 43.62 24.52 27.46
N ALA A 383 44.07 23.26 27.44
CA ALA A 383 45.47 22.89 27.58
C ALA A 383 46.35 23.37 26.41
N GLU A 384 45.85 23.31 25.17
CA GLU A 384 46.56 23.85 24.00
C GLU A 384 46.77 25.36 24.14
N ARG A 385 45.76 26.07 24.63
CA ARG A 385 45.87 27.52 24.86
C ARG A 385 46.80 27.85 26.02
N GLU A 386 46.75 27.10 27.11
CA GLU A 386 47.71 27.26 28.22
C GLU A 386 49.15 27.07 27.73
N LYS A 387 49.39 26.18 26.76
CA LYS A 387 50.70 26.00 26.11
C LYS A 387 51.05 27.10 25.09
N GLN A 388 50.04 27.68 24.41
CA GLN A 388 50.20 28.82 23.49
C GLN A 388 50.29 30.17 24.23
N SER A 389 49.94 30.21 25.52
CA SER A 389 50.36 31.32 26.36
C SER A 389 51.89 31.36 26.29
N PRO A 390 52.50 32.52 25.95
CA PRO A 390 53.93 32.59 25.78
C PRO A 390 54.57 31.96 27.01
N SER A 391 55.42 30.96 26.78
CA SER A 391 56.26 30.42 27.85
C SER A 391 56.82 31.63 28.61
N LYS A 392 56.83 31.54 29.93
CA LYS A 392 57.47 32.51 30.82
C LYS A 392 58.96 32.59 30.45
N GLY A 393 59.30 33.20 29.31
CA GLY A 393 60.63 33.69 29.04
C GLY A 393 60.87 34.67 30.16
N ALA A 394 61.81 34.33 31.04
CA ALA A 394 62.05 35.00 32.30
C ALA A 394 62.17 36.52 32.08
N LYS A 395 61.05 37.24 32.19
CA LYS A 395 61.06 38.69 32.32
C LYS A 395 61.80 38.91 33.64
N ARG A 396 62.97 39.54 33.57
CA ARG A 396 63.80 39.84 34.76
C ARG A 396 62.89 40.43 35.83
N ALA A 397 62.77 39.75 36.97
CA ALA A 397 62.01 40.25 38.09
C ALA A 397 62.57 41.63 38.47
N ARG A 398 61.71 42.66 38.49
CA ARG A 398 62.08 44.03 38.83
C ARG A 398 61.44 44.41 40.16
N ARG A 399 62.20 45.11 40.99
CA ARG A 399 61.68 45.76 42.20
C ARG A 399 61.21 47.16 41.81
N LEU A 400 59.88 47.33 41.72
CA LEU A 400 59.26 48.63 41.45
C LEU A 400 59.20 49.46 42.74
N VAL A 401 59.53 50.74 42.65
CA VAL A 401 59.43 51.68 43.78
C VAL A 401 58.01 52.24 43.85
N ARG A 402 57.50 52.59 45.06
CA ARG A 402 56.11 53.06 45.27
C ARG A 402 55.66 54.17 44.30
N ARG A 403 56.54 55.12 43.98
CA ARG A 403 56.31 56.20 42.99
C ARG A 403 56.12 55.73 41.55
N GLU A 404 56.64 54.55 41.20
CA GLU A 404 56.46 53.94 39.88
C GLU A 404 55.15 53.15 39.84
N ILE A 405 54.73 52.57 40.96
CA ILE A 405 53.43 51.87 41.11
C ILE A 405 52.26 52.87 41.00
N GLU A 406 52.41 54.07 41.58
CA GLU A 406 51.41 55.16 41.47
C GLU A 406 51.20 55.65 40.03
N LYS A 407 52.18 55.45 39.13
CA LYS A 407 52.09 55.86 37.72
C LYS A 407 51.39 54.84 36.82
N LEU A 408 51.23 53.59 37.27
CA LEU A 408 50.54 52.54 36.52
C LEU A 408 49.03 52.69 36.69
N TRP A 409 48.28 52.80 35.59
CA TRP A 409 46.86 53.14 35.66
C TRP A 409 45.96 52.26 34.82
N THR A 410 46.48 51.66 33.75
CA THR A 410 45.70 50.74 32.92
C THR A 410 45.70 49.34 33.55
N GLY A 411 44.59 48.61 33.43
CA GLY A 411 44.50 47.25 33.97
C GLY A 411 45.51 46.28 33.34
N GLN A 412 45.92 46.54 32.10
CA GLN A 412 46.97 45.81 31.40
C GLN A 412 48.35 46.07 32.01
N GLU A 413 48.75 47.33 32.19
CA GLU A 413 50.01 47.72 32.84
C GLU A 413 50.12 47.12 34.25
N LEU A 414 49.03 47.18 35.01
CA LEU A 414 48.94 46.62 36.37
C LEU A 414 49.10 45.09 36.36
N SER A 415 48.53 44.38 35.38
CA SER A 415 48.67 42.93 35.25
C SER A 415 50.08 42.51 34.86
N GLU A 416 50.71 43.22 33.91
CA GLU A 416 52.08 42.95 33.47
C GLU A 416 53.12 43.27 34.55
N ALA A 417 52.91 44.36 35.31
CA ALA A 417 53.73 44.71 36.46
C ALA A 417 53.59 43.68 37.59
N MET A 418 52.38 43.17 37.83
CA MET A 418 52.13 42.12 38.83
C MET A 418 52.78 40.78 38.43
N GLU A 419 52.76 40.41 37.15
CA GLU A 419 53.43 39.19 36.64
C GLU A 419 54.97 39.27 36.67
N SER A 420 55.54 40.48 36.65
CA SER A 420 56.99 40.73 36.62
C SER A 420 57.57 41.22 37.96
N ALA A 421 56.73 41.38 38.98
CA ALA A 421 57.13 41.79 40.31
C ALA A 421 57.95 40.72 41.04
N LEU A 422 58.94 41.17 41.83
CA LEU A 422 59.75 40.28 42.68
C LEU A 422 58.90 39.61 43.78
N ASN A 423 57.90 40.33 44.31
CA ASN A 423 56.92 39.82 45.28
C ASN A 423 55.51 40.34 44.91
N PRO A 424 54.64 39.50 44.31
CA PRO A 424 53.31 39.91 43.85
C PRO A 424 52.35 40.33 44.97
N GLU A 425 52.48 39.75 46.17
CA GLU A 425 51.61 40.07 47.31
C GLU A 425 51.91 41.47 47.85
N ASP A 426 53.19 41.83 47.98
CA ASP A 426 53.62 43.18 48.39
C ASP A 426 53.22 44.23 47.34
N PHE A 427 53.31 43.89 46.04
CA PHE A 427 52.87 44.77 44.96
C PHE A 427 51.36 45.04 45.05
N GLN A 428 50.56 43.99 45.28
CA GLN A 428 49.10 44.10 45.40
C GLN A 428 48.68 44.95 46.61
N GLN A 429 49.41 44.86 47.73
CA GLN A 429 49.17 45.70 48.91
C GLN A 429 49.52 47.19 48.69
N CYS A 430 50.38 47.50 47.71
CA CYS A 430 50.76 48.87 47.36
C CYS A 430 49.78 49.55 46.37
N LEU A 431 48.79 48.84 45.84
CA LEU A 431 47.80 49.38 44.90
C LEU A 431 46.70 50.16 45.63
N SER A 432 46.28 51.29 45.06
CA SER A 432 45.08 52.01 45.53
C SER A 432 43.79 51.22 45.21
N GLY A 433 42.70 51.52 45.92
CA GLY A 433 41.39 50.87 45.69
C GLY A 433 40.92 50.95 44.22
N SER A 434 41.11 52.11 43.57
CA SER A 434 40.75 52.29 42.15
C SER A 434 41.68 51.53 41.18
N GLN A 435 42.96 51.34 41.53
CA GLN A 435 43.88 50.51 40.73
C GLN A 435 43.54 49.02 40.87
N MET A 436 43.18 48.57 42.09
CA MET A 436 42.73 47.18 42.31
C MET A 436 41.45 46.86 41.53
N GLU A 437 40.48 47.76 41.50
CA GLU A 437 39.22 47.57 40.77
C GLU A 437 39.47 47.42 39.26
N ARG A 438 40.31 48.27 38.66
CA ARG A 438 40.69 48.19 37.25
C ARG A 438 41.49 46.93 36.92
N LEU A 439 42.39 46.51 37.81
CA LEU A 439 43.11 45.24 37.66
C LEU A 439 42.16 44.05 37.72
N ALA A 440 41.18 44.06 38.63
CA ALA A 440 40.16 43.03 38.75
C ALA A 440 39.23 43.00 37.52
N GLU A 441 38.82 44.16 37.03
CA GLU A 441 38.03 44.31 35.80
C GLU A 441 38.80 43.79 34.58
N TYR A 442 40.07 44.19 34.41
CA TYR A 442 40.91 43.69 33.32
C TYR A 442 41.10 42.17 33.38
N LYS A 443 41.42 41.61 34.56
CA LYS A 443 41.52 40.15 34.74
C LYS A 443 40.21 39.43 34.42
N ARG A 444 39.07 40.01 34.80
CA ARG A 444 37.73 39.48 34.48
C ARG A 444 37.46 39.53 32.98
N CYS A 445 37.60 40.69 32.35
CA CYS A 445 37.44 40.87 30.90
C CYS A 445 38.37 39.95 30.10
N GLU A 446 39.62 39.78 30.54
CA GLU A 446 40.56 38.84 29.93
C GLU A 446 40.12 37.38 30.10
N SER A 447 39.64 37.00 31.29
CA SER A 447 39.09 35.67 31.55
C SER A 447 37.85 35.41 30.68
N ASP A 448 36.95 36.39 30.57
CA ASP A 448 35.73 36.29 29.76
C ASP A 448 36.06 36.19 28.26
N ARG A 449 36.99 37.01 27.77
CA ARG A 449 37.51 36.93 26.39
C ARG A 449 38.15 35.57 26.13
N ARG A 450 38.90 35.03 27.10
CA ARG A 450 39.50 33.71 26.99
C ARG A 450 38.42 32.63 26.89
N GLN A 451 37.44 32.68 27.78
CA GLN A 451 36.34 31.73 27.80
C GLN A 451 35.53 31.79 26.48
N GLN A 452 35.27 32.99 25.97
CA GLN A 452 34.56 33.20 24.71
C GLN A 452 35.30 32.61 23.52
N GLU A 453 36.62 32.79 23.41
CA GLU A 453 37.40 32.21 22.32
C GLU A 453 37.47 30.68 22.40
N ILE A 454 37.62 30.11 23.61
CA ILE A 454 37.56 28.64 23.80
C ILE A 454 36.17 28.13 23.38
N ASN A 455 35.10 28.81 23.79
CA ASN A 455 33.73 28.45 23.42
C ASN A 455 33.51 28.54 21.90
N LEU A 456 34.06 29.55 21.22
CA LEU A 456 33.98 29.70 19.76
C LEU A 456 34.70 28.54 19.06
N ARG A 457 35.95 28.24 19.46
CA ARG A 457 36.72 27.12 18.90
C ARG A 457 36.05 25.78 19.18
N LEU A 458 35.44 25.60 20.35
CA LEU A 458 34.65 24.42 20.68
C LEU A 458 33.46 24.29 19.72
N GLN A 459 32.72 25.37 19.47
CA GLN A 459 31.61 25.37 18.51
C GLN A 459 32.07 25.03 17.09
N GLU A 460 33.18 25.61 16.63
CA GLU A 460 33.76 25.30 15.31
C GLU A 460 34.21 23.83 15.21
N ALA A 461 34.87 23.31 16.24
CA ALA A 461 35.32 21.93 16.27
C ALA A 461 34.12 20.95 16.34
N MET A 462 33.07 21.27 17.10
CA MET A 462 31.82 20.52 17.10
C MET A 462 31.12 20.55 15.74
N ALA A 463 31.14 21.70 15.04
CA ALA A 463 30.57 21.83 13.70
C ALA A 463 31.38 21.02 12.66
N LYS A 464 32.71 21.03 12.75
CA LYS A 464 33.61 20.25 11.87
C LYS A 464 33.52 18.75 12.09
N ALA A 465 33.35 18.30 13.34
CA ALA A 465 33.22 16.88 13.67
C ALA A 465 31.94 16.24 13.10
N GLY A 466 30.95 17.06 12.72
CA GLY A 466 29.66 16.59 12.26
C GLY A 466 28.85 15.99 13.41
N HIS A 467 27.57 16.35 13.50
CA HIS A 467 26.69 15.69 14.47
C HIS A 467 26.29 14.32 13.95
N GLU A 468 26.91 13.26 14.45
CA GLU A 468 26.39 11.89 14.28
C GLU A 468 25.07 11.74 15.06
N ARG A 469 23.98 12.25 14.48
CA ARG A 469 22.64 12.04 15.01
C ARG A 469 22.20 10.62 14.70
N ARG A 470 21.84 9.87 15.76
CA ARG A 470 21.23 8.56 15.62
C ARG A 470 19.95 8.66 14.78
N ASN A 471 19.83 7.82 13.75
CA ASN A 471 18.67 7.80 12.88
C ASN A 471 17.61 6.85 13.45
N VAL A 472 16.86 7.33 14.44
CA VAL A 472 15.85 6.54 15.15
C VAL A 472 14.44 6.93 14.71
N VAL A 473 13.61 5.93 14.38
CA VAL A 473 12.23 6.11 13.95
C VAL A 473 11.29 5.26 14.80
N PRO A 474 10.29 5.85 15.47
CA PRO A 474 9.29 5.09 16.20
C PRO A 474 8.34 4.37 15.22
N VAL A 475 7.97 3.15 15.58
CA VAL A 475 7.12 2.24 14.80
C VAL A 475 6.09 1.63 15.71
N LYS A 476 4.83 1.62 15.28
CA LYS A 476 3.77 0.93 16.00
C LYS A 476 3.10 -0.09 15.10
N LYS A 477 2.95 -1.30 15.64
CA LYS A 477 2.29 -2.41 14.95
C LYS A 477 0.92 -2.65 15.59
N PHE A 478 -0.04 -3.05 14.78
CA PHE A 478 -1.38 -3.42 15.21
C PHE A 478 -1.79 -4.72 14.53
N ARG A 479 -2.44 -5.63 15.26
CA ARG A 479 -3.13 -6.77 14.66
C ARG A 479 -4.57 -6.38 14.40
N VAL A 480 -5.00 -6.54 13.16
CA VAL A 480 -6.36 -6.21 12.73
C VAL A 480 -7.04 -7.41 12.10
N ASN A 481 -8.34 -7.55 12.34
CA ASN A 481 -9.19 -8.58 11.76
C ASN A 481 -10.17 -7.95 10.77
N GLY A 482 -10.49 -8.64 9.68
CA GLY A 482 -11.41 -8.10 8.68
C GLY A 482 -12.88 -8.19 9.15
N CYS A 483 -13.67 -7.16 8.85
CA CYS A 483 -15.08 -7.08 9.28
C CYS A 483 -16.09 -7.72 8.31
N CYS A 484 -15.69 -8.01 7.08
CA CYS A 484 -16.65 -8.48 6.08
C CYS A 484 -16.87 -10.00 6.24
N ARG A 485 -18.04 -10.50 5.80
CA ARG A 485 -18.41 -11.91 5.95
C ARG A 485 -17.31 -12.89 5.52
N LYS A 486 -16.68 -12.64 4.36
CA LYS A 486 -15.59 -13.47 3.83
C LYS A 486 -14.38 -13.50 4.76
N ASP A 487 -14.03 -12.35 5.33
CA ASP A 487 -12.90 -12.21 6.24
C ASP A 487 -13.18 -12.94 7.56
N ILE A 488 -14.41 -12.85 8.07
CA ILE A 488 -14.84 -13.52 9.31
C ILE A 488 -14.81 -15.04 9.13
N ASP A 489 -15.43 -15.55 8.06
CA ASP A 489 -15.53 -16.99 7.79
C ASP A 489 -14.16 -17.68 7.71
N ARG A 490 -13.14 -16.97 7.18
CA ARG A 490 -11.75 -17.48 7.10
C ARG A 490 -10.81 -16.92 8.17
N LYS A 491 -11.33 -16.25 9.19
CA LYS A 491 -10.56 -15.63 10.28
C LYS A 491 -9.36 -14.81 9.75
N ALA A 492 -9.63 -13.96 8.77
CA ALA A 492 -8.66 -13.12 8.09
C ALA A 492 -8.08 -12.07 9.06
N SER A 493 -6.78 -12.17 9.31
CA SER A 493 -6.02 -11.23 10.15
C SER A 493 -4.79 -10.70 9.42
N CYS A 494 -4.35 -9.50 9.78
CA CYS A 494 -3.22 -8.83 9.16
C CYS A 494 -2.51 -7.92 10.18
N ILE A 495 -1.21 -7.69 9.98
CA ILE A 495 -0.45 -6.69 10.73
C ILE A 495 -0.46 -5.36 9.97
N VAL A 496 -0.89 -4.30 10.67
CA VAL A 496 -0.77 -2.91 10.23
C VAL A 496 0.45 -2.30 10.89
N THR A 497 1.37 -1.76 10.10
CA THR A 497 2.58 -1.05 10.57
C THR A 497 2.43 0.45 10.31
N VAL A 498 2.67 1.26 11.34
CA VAL A 498 2.62 2.72 11.27
C VAL A 498 3.96 3.28 11.70
N TRP A 499 4.64 3.92 10.76
CA TRP A 499 5.90 4.63 11.01
C TRP A 499 5.58 6.04 11.48
N ARG A 500 6.22 6.49 12.57
CA ARG A 500 5.94 7.80 13.22
C ARG A 500 4.45 7.97 13.52
N PRO A 501 3.89 7.12 14.41
CA PRO A 501 2.45 7.13 14.69
C PRO A 501 2.01 8.49 15.24
N GLY A 502 1.06 9.13 14.56
CA GLY A 502 0.37 10.33 15.07
C GLY A 502 -0.64 10.01 16.18
N PRO A 503 -1.24 11.03 16.81
CA PRO A 503 -2.16 10.86 17.95
C PRO A 503 -3.32 9.90 17.63
N ASP A 504 -3.98 10.07 16.47
CA ASP A 504 -5.09 9.21 16.04
C ASP A 504 -4.75 7.71 16.05
N TRP A 505 -3.51 7.35 15.67
CA TRP A 505 -3.04 5.97 15.68
C TRP A 505 -2.67 5.50 17.08
N VAL A 506 -2.10 6.38 17.89
CA VAL A 506 -1.75 6.09 19.29
C VAL A 506 -3.00 5.88 20.14
N ASP A 507 -4.09 6.58 19.84
CA ASP A 507 -5.34 6.55 20.62
C ASP A 507 -6.30 5.43 20.22
N MET A 508 -5.96 4.65 19.19
CA MET A 508 -6.75 3.47 18.80
C MET A 508 -6.98 2.52 19.99
N VAL A 509 -8.20 2.01 20.10
CA VAL A 509 -8.64 1.14 21.20
C VAL A 509 -8.93 -0.26 20.66
N GLU A 510 -8.44 -1.29 21.36
CA GLU A 510 -8.73 -2.68 21.03
C GLU A 510 -10.23 -2.96 21.14
N GLY A 511 -10.76 -3.84 20.30
CA GLY A 511 -12.19 -4.15 20.25
C GLY A 511 -13.05 -3.10 19.54
N ARG A 512 -12.45 -2.05 18.95
CA ARG A 512 -13.18 -1.07 18.14
C ARG A 512 -13.01 -1.30 16.64
N ARG A 513 -14.01 -0.86 15.88
CA ARG A 513 -14.05 -0.96 14.41
C ARG A 513 -13.53 0.32 13.77
N TYR A 514 -12.65 0.15 12.80
CA TYR A 514 -12.03 1.24 12.06
C TYR A 514 -12.05 0.97 10.56
N ARG A 515 -12.16 2.05 9.80
CA ARG A 515 -11.92 2.06 8.37
C ARG A 515 -10.57 2.70 8.10
N LEU A 516 -9.69 1.94 7.48
CA LEU A 516 -8.35 2.40 7.08
C LEU A 516 -8.39 2.76 5.60
N TYR A 517 -7.90 3.95 5.25
CA TYR A 517 -7.83 4.43 3.89
C TYR A 517 -6.38 4.54 3.40
N SER A 518 -6.17 4.36 2.10
CA SER A 518 -4.88 4.56 1.41
C SER A 518 -3.70 3.84 2.07
N MET A 519 -3.82 2.53 2.27
CA MET A 519 -2.79 1.70 2.91
C MET A 519 -1.89 1.07 1.84
N ALA A 520 -0.59 1.03 2.06
CA ALA A 520 0.33 0.24 1.24
C ALA A 520 0.21 -1.25 1.62
N VAL A 521 0.21 -2.13 0.62
CA VAL A 521 0.14 -3.58 0.83
C VAL A 521 1.51 -4.17 0.54
N GLY A 522 2.09 -4.87 1.52
CA GLY A 522 3.39 -5.54 1.40
C GLY A 522 3.26 -7.06 1.59
N PRO A 523 4.29 -7.84 1.21
CA PRO A 523 4.35 -9.24 1.57
C PRO A 523 4.57 -9.40 3.09
N VAL A 524 4.26 -10.58 3.62
CA VAL A 524 4.70 -10.96 4.97
C VAL A 524 6.19 -11.30 4.89
N SER A 525 7.03 -10.57 5.62
CA SER A 525 8.44 -10.93 5.79
C SER A 525 8.53 -12.27 6.55
N THR A 526 9.23 -13.23 5.96
CA THR A 526 9.51 -14.59 6.46
C THR A 526 9.65 -14.66 7.99
N GLY A 527 8.78 -15.44 8.65
CA GLY A 527 8.89 -15.72 10.09
C GLY A 527 7.57 -15.95 10.86
N GLY A 528 6.40 -15.84 10.21
CA GLY A 528 5.11 -16.13 10.86
C GLY A 528 4.20 -16.90 9.92
N SER A 529 4.22 -18.23 10.00
CA SER A 529 3.34 -19.16 9.27
C SER A 529 1.85 -19.08 9.67
N ASP A 530 1.49 -18.11 10.51
CA ASP A 530 0.26 -18.19 11.32
C ASP A 530 -0.85 -17.25 10.84
N PHE A 531 -0.55 -16.37 9.86
CA PHE A 531 -1.55 -15.49 9.28
C PHE A 531 -2.27 -16.16 8.11
N THR A 532 -3.60 -16.17 8.17
CA THR A 532 -4.49 -16.62 7.08
C THR A 532 -4.36 -15.76 5.82
N ASN A 533 -3.82 -14.53 5.96
CA ASN A 533 -3.48 -13.64 4.85
C ASN A 533 -1.96 -13.45 4.75
N HIS A 534 -1.42 -13.65 3.55
CA HIS A 534 0.00 -13.47 3.23
C HIS A 534 0.37 -12.01 2.90
N VAL A 535 -0.32 -11.03 3.50
CA VAL A 535 -0.07 -9.60 3.29
C VAL A 535 0.08 -8.85 4.60
N THR A 536 0.84 -7.76 4.55
CA THR A 536 0.94 -6.75 5.61
C THR A 536 0.43 -5.41 5.09
N LEU A 537 -0.10 -4.59 5.99
CA LEU A 537 -0.52 -3.23 5.67
C LEU A 537 0.46 -2.23 6.28
N THR A 538 0.87 -1.23 5.52
CA THR A 538 1.71 -0.14 6.02
C THR A 538 1.01 1.19 5.79
N ALA A 539 0.90 2.00 6.83
CA ALA A 539 0.36 3.35 6.71
C ALA A 539 1.32 4.23 5.90
N THR A 540 0.74 5.01 4.99
CA THR A 540 1.43 5.98 4.15
C THR A 540 1.11 7.40 4.62
N ARG A 541 1.76 8.41 4.02
CA ARG A 541 1.47 9.82 4.30
C ARG A 541 0.02 10.21 3.96
N GLN A 542 -0.65 9.47 3.08
CA GLN A 542 -2.04 9.72 2.70
C GLN A 542 -3.04 8.88 3.50
N SER A 543 -2.56 7.99 4.39
CA SER A 543 -3.43 7.12 5.14
C SER A 543 -4.30 7.90 6.11
N ARG A 544 -5.57 7.51 6.18
CA ARG A 544 -6.55 8.08 7.11
C ARG A 544 -7.22 6.98 7.89
N LEU A 545 -7.52 7.27 9.14
CA LEU A 545 -8.24 6.42 10.06
C LEU A 545 -9.64 7.00 10.27
N GLN A 546 -10.67 6.14 10.33
CA GLN A 546 -12.01 6.57 10.71
C GLN A 546 -12.68 5.50 11.58
N GLU A 547 -13.03 5.85 12.81
CA GLU A 547 -13.80 4.98 13.70
C GLU A 547 -15.23 4.77 13.19
N LYS A 548 -15.76 3.56 13.39
CA LYS A 548 -17.12 3.16 13.01
C LYS A 548 -17.77 2.37 14.13
N GLN A 549 -19.10 2.45 14.19
CA GLN A 549 -19.90 1.65 15.12
C GLN A 549 -19.88 0.17 14.73
N ILE A 550 -19.93 -0.70 15.74
CA ILE A 550 -20.00 -2.16 15.62
C ILE A 550 -21.08 -2.67 16.57
N SER A 551 -21.89 -3.62 16.11
CA SER A 551 -22.86 -4.33 16.95
C SER A 551 -22.16 -5.42 17.77
N ASP A 552 -22.60 -5.64 19.00
CA ASP A 552 -21.99 -6.62 19.92
C ASP A 552 -21.89 -8.03 19.31
N ASN A 553 -22.95 -8.51 18.66
CA ASN A 553 -22.96 -9.81 17.96
C ASN A 553 -21.84 -9.96 16.90
N LEU A 554 -21.48 -8.85 16.22
CA LEU A 554 -20.39 -8.87 15.24
C LEU A 554 -19.04 -8.79 15.93
N LEU A 555 -18.96 -8.05 17.03
CA LEU A 555 -17.74 -7.90 17.81
C LEU A 555 -17.31 -9.24 18.40
N ASP A 556 -18.23 -10.01 18.99
CA ASP A 556 -17.95 -11.32 19.61
C ASP A 556 -17.38 -12.35 18.61
N LEU A 557 -17.76 -12.25 17.34
CA LEU A 557 -17.23 -13.11 16.28
C LEU A 557 -15.79 -12.73 15.88
N VAL A 558 -15.47 -11.44 15.93
CA VAL A 558 -14.26 -10.88 15.28
C VAL A 558 -13.17 -10.50 16.29
N TYR A 559 -13.53 -10.15 17.51
CA TYR A 559 -12.63 -9.74 18.58
C TYR A 559 -12.63 -10.76 19.73
N GLU A 560 -11.47 -10.92 20.34
CA GLU A 560 -11.32 -11.65 21.61
C GLU A 560 -10.55 -10.72 22.54
N LYS A 561 -11.11 -10.47 23.73
CA LYS A 561 -10.50 -9.58 24.72
C LYS A 561 -9.17 -10.16 25.20
N LYS A 562 -8.24 -9.28 25.60
CA LYS A 562 -7.00 -9.73 26.27
C LYS A 562 -7.33 -10.24 27.66
N GLU A 563 -6.95 -11.48 27.92
CA GLU A 563 -7.10 -12.15 29.21
C GLU A 563 -5.81 -12.89 29.54
N VAL A 564 -5.56 -13.10 30.84
CA VAL A 564 -4.45 -13.91 31.33
C VAL A 564 -4.86 -15.38 31.25
N TRP A 565 -4.04 -16.19 30.59
CA TRP A 565 -4.27 -17.61 30.43
C TRP A 565 -3.48 -18.42 31.46
N THR A 566 -4.10 -19.46 32.00
CA THR A 566 -3.40 -20.51 32.75
C THR A 566 -2.89 -21.60 31.79
N VAL A 567 -1.99 -22.46 32.26
CA VAL A 567 -1.54 -23.63 31.52
C VAL A 567 -2.69 -24.63 31.32
N SER A 568 -3.66 -24.69 32.25
CA SER A 568 -4.88 -25.49 32.12
C SER A 568 -5.76 -24.99 30.97
N ASP A 569 -5.93 -23.67 30.83
CA ASP A 569 -6.67 -23.05 29.72
C ASP A 569 -6.01 -23.36 28.37
N LEU A 570 -4.68 -23.27 28.30
CA LEU A 570 -3.91 -23.56 27.09
C LEU A 570 -3.94 -25.04 26.70
N LYS A 571 -4.21 -25.95 27.66
CA LYS A 571 -4.42 -27.38 27.40
C LYS A 571 -5.83 -27.66 26.90
N SER A 572 -6.83 -26.94 27.40
CA SER A 572 -8.24 -27.17 27.08
C SER A 572 -8.68 -26.47 25.79
N SER A 573 -8.16 -25.27 25.53
CA SER A 573 -8.56 -24.42 24.41
C SER A 573 -7.36 -23.66 23.84
N ARG A 574 -7.58 -22.90 22.76
CA ARG A 574 -6.53 -22.12 22.10
C ARG A 574 -6.94 -20.66 21.94
N PRO A 575 -6.05 -19.71 22.30
CA PRO A 575 -6.30 -18.28 22.10
C PRO A 575 -6.35 -17.93 20.61
N LYS A 576 -7.15 -16.92 20.24
CA LYS A 576 -7.31 -16.49 18.84
C LYS A 576 -6.00 -15.91 18.30
N GLY A 577 -5.53 -16.49 17.20
CA GLY A 577 -4.26 -16.09 16.59
C GLY A 577 -3.04 -16.57 17.38
N ASP A 578 -3.21 -17.62 18.19
CA ASP A 578 -2.17 -18.26 19.00
C ASP A 578 -1.44 -17.26 19.93
N GLU A 579 -2.05 -16.11 20.27
CA GLU A 579 -1.44 -15.05 21.09
C GLU A 579 -2.19 -14.87 22.42
N PHE A 580 -1.45 -14.90 23.54
CA PHE A 580 -2.01 -14.80 24.89
C PHE A 580 -1.10 -14.00 25.83
N ASP A 581 -1.68 -13.58 26.96
CA ASP A 581 -0.95 -12.98 28.08
C ASP A 581 -0.84 -14.02 29.21
N PHE A 582 0.27 -13.99 29.95
CA PHE A 582 0.56 -14.95 31.02
C PHE A 582 1.17 -14.23 32.21
N VAL A 583 0.76 -14.60 33.42
CA VAL A 583 1.33 -14.11 34.67
C VAL A 583 1.79 -15.31 35.47
N GLY A 584 3.05 -15.28 35.91
CA GLY A 584 3.59 -16.39 36.69
C GLY A 584 4.92 -16.06 37.36
N VAL A 585 5.34 -16.94 38.26
CA VAL A 585 6.61 -16.85 38.96
C VAL A 585 7.71 -17.58 38.19
N LEU A 586 8.85 -16.94 38.01
CA LEU A 586 10.01 -17.51 37.34
C LEU A 586 10.68 -18.55 38.24
N LEU A 587 10.76 -19.80 37.78
CA LEU A 587 11.40 -20.89 38.52
C LEU A 587 12.87 -21.06 38.10
N LYS A 588 13.12 -21.08 36.79
CA LYS A 588 14.44 -21.39 36.24
C LYS A 588 14.67 -20.69 34.91
N VAL A 589 15.90 -20.22 34.71
CA VAL A 589 16.40 -19.71 33.43
C VAL A 589 17.41 -20.71 32.87
N LYS A 590 17.24 -21.10 31.61
CA LYS A 590 18.24 -21.84 30.84
C LYS A 590 18.75 -20.94 29.74
N GLU A 591 19.95 -20.40 29.92
CA GLU A 591 20.61 -19.56 28.92
C GLU A 591 20.95 -20.35 27.65
N ALA A 592 21.00 -19.64 26.52
CA ALA A 592 21.37 -20.22 25.23
C ALA A 592 22.89 -20.38 25.12
N ASP A 593 23.36 -21.61 24.88
CA ASP A 593 24.79 -21.89 24.66
C ASP A 593 25.27 -21.45 23.26
N LYS A 594 24.33 -21.33 22.31
CA LYS A 594 24.60 -21.00 20.88
C LYS A 594 23.56 -20.01 20.36
N LEU A 595 23.96 -19.18 19.38
CA LEU A 595 23.06 -18.26 18.66
C LEU A 595 21.86 -18.96 17.98
N SER A 596 21.96 -20.26 17.71
CA SER A 596 20.88 -21.09 17.14
C SER A 596 19.93 -21.68 18.18
N GLN A 597 20.13 -21.42 19.47
CA GLN A 597 19.28 -21.90 20.56
C GLN A 597 18.61 -20.72 21.27
N PRO A 598 17.35 -20.88 21.73
CA PRO A 598 16.69 -19.86 22.53
C PRO A 598 17.13 -19.94 24.00
N THR A 599 17.13 -18.80 24.69
CA THR A 599 17.09 -18.76 26.15
C THR A 599 15.68 -19.17 26.58
N VAL A 600 15.56 -20.11 27.52
CA VAL A 600 14.27 -20.66 27.96
C VAL A 600 13.99 -20.23 29.40
N LEU A 601 12.84 -19.60 29.61
CA LEU A 601 12.31 -19.27 30.94
C LEU A 601 11.27 -20.32 31.33
N TYR A 602 11.41 -20.93 32.49
CA TYR A 602 10.38 -21.80 33.08
C TYR A 602 9.59 -21.00 34.10
N VAL A 603 8.31 -20.78 33.80
CA VAL A 603 7.42 -19.93 34.58
C VAL A 603 6.23 -20.75 35.04
N CYS A 604 5.83 -20.56 36.30
CA CYS A 604 4.73 -21.26 36.95
C CYS A 604 3.53 -20.32 37.12
N ASP A 605 2.32 -20.77 36.74
CA ASP A 605 1.08 -20.05 37.03
C ASP A 605 0.54 -20.36 38.44
N ALA A 606 -0.64 -19.81 38.77
CA ALA A 606 -1.27 -19.95 40.09
C ALA A 606 -1.80 -21.37 40.36
N GLU A 607 -2.00 -22.17 39.32
CA GLU A 607 -2.48 -23.57 39.39
C GLU A 607 -1.31 -24.57 39.37
N GLN A 608 -0.08 -24.09 39.60
CA GLN A 608 1.16 -24.88 39.51
C GLN A 608 1.44 -25.48 38.12
N GLY A 609 0.81 -24.92 37.10
CA GLY A 609 1.08 -25.20 35.70
C GLY A 609 2.38 -24.56 35.24
N ILE A 610 3.22 -25.34 34.56
CA ILE A 610 4.52 -24.88 34.06
C ILE A 610 4.46 -24.56 32.57
N LEU A 611 4.91 -23.36 32.22
CA LEU A 611 5.09 -22.88 30.85
C LEU A 611 6.57 -22.65 30.57
N SER A 612 7.07 -23.18 29.45
CA SER A 612 8.40 -22.83 28.93
C SER A 612 8.29 -21.71 27.89
N VAL A 613 8.94 -20.57 28.14
CA VAL A 613 8.95 -19.41 27.24
C VAL A 613 10.32 -19.29 26.57
N ASN A 614 10.34 -19.41 25.24
CA ASN A 614 11.56 -19.33 24.43
C ASN A 614 11.82 -17.89 23.97
N ILE A 615 13.05 -17.42 24.17
CA ILE A 615 13.54 -16.11 23.75
C ILE A 615 14.73 -16.33 22.82
N TRP A 616 14.57 -15.99 21.53
CA TRP A 616 15.62 -16.21 20.53
C TRP A 616 16.72 -15.12 20.56
N PRO A 617 18.00 -15.46 20.30
CA PRO A 617 19.11 -14.50 20.31
C PRO A 617 18.94 -13.36 19.29
N GLY A 618 19.43 -12.16 19.62
CA GLY A 618 19.24 -10.93 18.82
C GLY A 618 17.93 -10.17 19.09
N ARG A 619 17.10 -10.70 20.00
CA ARG A 619 15.80 -10.16 20.42
C ARG A 619 15.75 -9.86 21.92
N GLN A 620 16.89 -9.44 22.49
CA GLN A 620 17.09 -9.34 23.94
C GLN A 620 16.16 -8.29 24.55
N SER A 621 15.13 -8.75 25.27
CA SER A 621 14.39 -7.92 26.23
C SER A 621 15.25 -7.73 27.49
N PRO A 622 15.29 -6.53 28.11
CA PRO A 622 16.05 -6.24 29.33
C PRO A 622 15.75 -7.17 30.51
N VAL A 623 14.60 -7.82 30.50
CA VAL A 623 14.19 -8.75 31.57
C VAL A 623 15.07 -9.99 31.60
N CYS A 624 15.57 -10.50 30.48
CA CYS A 624 16.42 -11.70 30.50
C CYS A 624 17.76 -11.47 31.23
N SER A 625 18.28 -10.24 31.23
CA SER A 625 19.52 -9.89 31.95
C SER A 625 19.35 -9.58 33.44
N SER A 626 18.10 -9.45 33.92
CA SER A 626 17.79 -9.04 35.31
C SER A 626 16.83 -9.97 36.03
N ALA A 627 16.28 -10.99 35.36
CA ALA A 627 15.30 -11.88 35.93
C ALA A 627 15.94 -12.93 36.85
N SER A 628 15.54 -12.92 38.11
CA SER A 628 15.98 -13.89 39.12
C SER A 628 14.88 -14.92 39.41
N PRO A 629 15.21 -16.20 39.68
CA PRO A 629 14.26 -17.17 40.24
C PRO A 629 13.49 -16.60 41.44
N GLY A 630 12.20 -16.90 41.54
CA GLY A 630 11.28 -16.36 42.54
C GLY A 630 10.63 -15.03 42.17
N GLN A 631 11.05 -14.39 41.08
CA GLN A 631 10.44 -13.13 40.61
C GLN A 631 9.15 -13.39 39.83
N VAL A 632 8.12 -12.59 40.07
CA VAL A 632 6.87 -12.62 39.30
C VAL A 632 7.01 -11.81 38.01
N LEU A 633 6.58 -12.41 36.91
CA LEU A 633 6.60 -11.83 35.57
C LEU A 633 5.18 -11.75 35.00
N CYS A 634 4.82 -10.58 34.50
CA CYS A 634 3.69 -10.41 33.59
C CYS A 634 4.23 -10.36 32.17
N MET A 635 3.81 -11.31 31.34
CA MET A 635 4.24 -11.45 29.95
C MET A 635 3.03 -11.22 29.05
N SER A 636 3.09 -10.17 28.22
CA SER A 636 2.01 -9.86 27.27
C SER A 636 2.40 -10.26 25.86
N SER A 637 1.42 -10.73 25.08
CA SER A 637 1.59 -11.10 23.67
C SER A 637 2.64 -12.20 23.44
N LEU A 638 2.57 -13.27 24.24
CA LEU A 638 3.28 -14.53 23.98
C LEU A 638 2.59 -15.30 22.86
N PHE A 639 3.36 -16.07 22.08
CA PHE A 639 2.84 -16.89 21.00
C PHE A 639 2.90 -18.37 21.37
N LEU A 640 1.76 -19.06 21.38
CA LEU A 640 1.70 -20.48 21.65
C LEU A 640 2.35 -21.27 20.52
N ARG A 641 3.31 -22.14 20.85
CA ARG A 641 3.98 -22.95 19.83
C ARG A 641 3.02 -24.01 19.30
N ARG A 642 2.96 -24.17 17.97
CA ARG A 642 2.23 -25.28 17.35
C ARG A 642 3.02 -26.55 17.60
N SER A 643 2.39 -27.55 18.22
CA SER A 643 2.96 -28.91 18.27
C SER A 643 2.90 -29.47 16.85
N ALA A 644 3.95 -29.24 16.07
CA ALA A 644 3.99 -29.61 14.67
C ALA A 644 4.60 -31.00 14.53
N ALA A 645 3.75 -31.99 14.26
CA ALA A 645 4.18 -33.26 13.64
C ALA A 645 4.93 -33.06 12.30
N ARG A 646 5.00 -31.82 11.77
CA ARG A 646 5.74 -31.42 10.55
C ARG A 646 7.11 -30.75 10.78
N GLU A 647 7.49 -30.37 12.01
CA GLU A 647 8.87 -29.91 12.30
C GLU A 647 9.84 -31.08 12.55
N ARG A 648 9.37 -32.33 12.43
CA ARG A 648 10.19 -33.55 12.62
C ARG A 648 11.31 -33.72 11.59
N GLU A 649 11.28 -33.01 10.47
CA GLU A 649 12.25 -33.20 9.37
C GLU A 649 13.39 -32.16 9.33
N SER A 650 13.27 -31.01 10.02
CA SER A 650 14.27 -29.93 9.88
C SER A 650 15.19 -29.73 11.09
N VAL A 651 14.80 -30.10 12.32
CA VAL A 651 15.67 -30.00 13.50
C VAL A 651 15.34 -31.11 14.54
N PRO A 652 16.02 -32.27 14.52
CA PRO A 652 15.69 -33.42 15.38
C PRO A 652 15.93 -33.23 16.88
N HIS A 653 16.54 -32.11 17.31
CA HIS A 653 17.06 -31.93 18.66
C HIS A 653 16.19 -31.06 19.58
N LEU A 654 15.04 -30.56 19.10
CA LEU A 654 14.13 -29.75 19.90
C LEU A 654 12.71 -30.32 19.81
N THR A 655 12.12 -30.56 20.98
CA THR A 655 10.70 -30.87 21.24
C THR A 655 10.29 -32.35 21.30
N ASN A 656 10.68 -33.00 22.39
CA ASN A 656 9.81 -33.96 23.09
C ASN A 656 9.49 -33.40 24.50
N SER A 657 9.03 -32.14 24.54
CA SER A 657 8.74 -31.46 25.80
C SER A 657 7.35 -31.83 26.31
N ALA A 658 7.28 -32.45 27.48
CA ALA A 658 6.03 -32.62 28.25
C ALA A 658 5.45 -31.28 28.75
N VAL A 659 6.24 -30.21 28.70
CA VAL A 659 5.89 -28.85 29.14
C VAL A 659 5.36 -28.04 27.96
N MET A 660 4.25 -27.33 28.18
CA MET A 660 3.69 -26.39 27.19
C MET A 660 4.72 -25.31 26.85
N ALA A 661 4.85 -25.01 25.55
CA ALA A 661 5.87 -24.08 25.05
C ALA A 661 5.25 -22.87 24.35
N ALA A 662 5.80 -21.70 24.64
CA ALA A 662 5.47 -20.45 23.99
C ALA A 662 6.74 -19.73 23.54
N ASP A 663 6.62 -18.88 22.52
CA ASP A 663 7.70 -18.07 21.98
C ASP A 663 7.46 -16.59 22.28
N ALA A 664 8.48 -15.92 22.79
CA ALA A 664 8.54 -14.48 22.87
C ALA A 664 9.04 -13.91 21.53
N ARG A 665 8.29 -12.97 20.96
CA ARG A 665 8.66 -12.26 19.73
C ARG A 665 8.97 -10.81 20.09
N SER A 666 10.23 -10.37 19.93
CA SER A 666 10.71 -9.01 20.27
C SER A 666 9.82 -7.87 19.81
N ASP A 667 9.18 -8.05 18.66
CA ASP A 667 8.38 -7.03 18.00
C ASP A 667 7.02 -6.81 18.68
N PHE A 668 6.62 -7.70 19.58
CA PHE A 668 5.26 -7.80 20.13
C PHE A 668 5.24 -8.06 21.63
N THR A 669 6.10 -8.95 22.12
CA THR A 669 6.08 -9.45 23.50
C THR A 669 6.65 -8.43 24.47
N CYS A 670 5.91 -8.13 25.53
CA CYS A 670 6.36 -7.29 26.64
C CYS A 670 6.56 -8.14 27.89
N PHE A 671 7.55 -7.78 28.70
CA PHE A 671 7.76 -8.33 30.03
C PHE A 671 7.66 -7.20 31.04
N SER A 672 6.92 -7.40 32.13
CA SER A 672 6.84 -6.48 33.27
C SER A 672 7.10 -7.22 34.57
N THR A 673 7.87 -6.59 35.44
CA THR A 673 8.21 -7.07 36.79
C THR A 673 7.53 -6.26 37.89
N SER A 674 6.67 -5.29 37.53
CA SER A 674 5.97 -4.45 38.50
C SER A 674 4.46 -4.46 38.29
N ALA A 675 3.72 -4.42 39.40
CA ALA A 675 2.25 -4.37 39.39
C ALA A 675 1.73 -3.13 38.66
N HIS A 676 2.35 -1.96 38.87
CA HIS A 676 1.95 -0.69 38.26
C HIS A 676 2.14 -0.63 36.75
N ALA A 677 3.18 -1.31 36.22
CA ALA A 677 3.41 -1.37 34.78
C ALA A 677 2.71 -2.57 34.11
N SER A 678 2.15 -3.50 34.89
CA SER A 678 1.43 -4.66 34.35
C SER A 678 0.04 -4.27 33.88
N CYS A 679 -0.36 -4.77 32.71
CA CYS A 679 -1.73 -4.62 32.21
C CYS A 679 -2.75 -5.48 32.99
N HIS A 680 -2.27 -6.40 33.84
CA HIS A 680 -3.05 -7.36 34.62
C HIS A 680 -2.68 -7.28 36.11
N SER A 681 -2.85 -6.10 36.71
CA SER A 681 -2.37 -5.79 38.07
C SER A 681 -3.00 -6.64 39.18
N ALA A 682 -4.24 -7.08 39.00
CA ALA A 682 -4.93 -7.95 39.96
C ALA A 682 -4.28 -9.35 40.00
N GLN A 683 -4.13 -10.00 38.85
CA GLN A 683 -3.48 -11.31 38.72
C GLN A 683 -2.01 -11.24 39.14
N PHE A 684 -1.33 -10.13 38.81
CA PHE A 684 0.05 -9.90 39.25
C PHE A 684 0.15 -9.84 40.78
N THR A 685 -0.72 -9.08 41.44
CA THR A 685 -0.74 -8.97 42.91
C THR A 685 -1.08 -10.30 43.57
N GLN A 686 -2.02 -11.07 43.02
CA GLN A 686 -2.35 -12.41 43.49
C GLN A 686 -1.14 -13.34 43.39
N MET A 687 -0.46 -13.36 42.24
CA MET A 687 0.75 -14.16 42.04
C MET A 687 1.89 -13.74 42.98
N MET A 688 2.04 -12.44 43.25
CA MET A 688 3.00 -11.93 44.23
C MET A 688 2.69 -12.39 45.67
N SER A 689 1.42 -12.62 46.00
CA SER A 689 1.03 -13.20 47.28
C SER A 689 1.44 -14.67 47.36
N LEU A 690 1.10 -15.45 46.33
CA LEU A 690 1.45 -16.88 46.24
C LEU A 690 2.96 -17.12 46.21
N ALA A 691 3.71 -16.28 45.48
CA ALA A 691 5.16 -16.38 45.39
C ALA A 691 5.89 -16.09 46.72
N LYS A 692 5.22 -15.49 47.72
CA LYS A 692 5.77 -15.33 49.08
C LYS A 692 5.62 -16.59 49.92
N GLU A 693 4.74 -17.52 49.52
CA GLU A 693 4.54 -18.78 50.24
C GLU A 693 5.64 -19.77 49.85
N PRO A 694 6.50 -20.18 50.79
CA PRO A 694 7.64 -21.05 50.48
C PRO A 694 7.22 -22.46 50.02
N GLU A 695 6.07 -22.95 50.52
CA GLU A 695 5.51 -24.25 50.13
C GLU A 695 5.13 -24.26 48.64
N PHE A 696 4.52 -23.18 48.15
CA PHE A 696 4.11 -23.04 46.76
C PHE A 696 5.33 -23.09 45.81
N LEU A 697 6.39 -22.35 46.12
CA LEU A 697 7.61 -22.36 45.30
C LEU A 697 8.32 -23.72 45.32
N ALA A 698 8.37 -24.38 46.48
CA ALA A 698 8.99 -25.70 46.61
C ALA A 698 8.23 -26.75 45.79
N GLU A 699 6.89 -26.73 45.83
CA GLU A 699 6.05 -27.63 45.04
C GLU A 699 6.20 -27.37 43.54
N ALA A 700 6.16 -26.11 43.12
CA ALA A 700 6.37 -25.72 41.72
C ALA A 700 7.75 -26.17 41.19
N GLN A 701 8.79 -26.04 42.00
CA GLN A 701 10.14 -26.50 41.67
C GLN A 701 10.21 -28.03 41.54
N MET A 702 9.56 -28.76 42.45
CA MET A 702 9.45 -30.23 42.38
C MET A 702 8.72 -30.68 41.10
N VAL A 703 7.62 -30.02 40.74
CA VAL A 703 6.87 -30.30 39.50
C VAL A 703 7.76 -30.06 38.27
N LEU A 704 8.54 -28.98 38.26
CA LEU A 704 9.47 -28.67 37.18
C LEU A 704 10.52 -29.76 37.01
N GLU A 705 11.17 -30.16 38.11
CA GLU A 705 12.22 -31.18 38.09
C GLU A 705 11.68 -32.53 37.64
N LYS A 706 10.49 -32.93 38.11
CA LYS A 706 9.81 -34.16 37.66
C LYS A 706 9.52 -34.12 36.15
N GLN A 707 9.04 -33.00 35.63
CA GLN A 707 8.77 -32.83 34.19
C GLN A 707 10.05 -32.82 33.34
N LEU A 708 11.15 -32.27 33.85
CA LEU A 708 12.45 -32.30 33.17
C LEU A 708 13.13 -33.67 33.22
N GLN A 709 13.02 -34.40 34.34
CA GLN A 709 13.56 -35.76 34.49
C GLN A 709 12.82 -36.80 33.62
N ALA A 710 11.50 -36.64 33.46
CA ALA A 710 10.71 -37.45 32.53
C ALA A 710 11.18 -37.31 31.08
N GLN A 711 11.81 -36.19 30.71
CA GLN A 711 12.41 -35.99 29.37
C GLN A 711 13.75 -36.72 29.22
N GLY A 712 14.53 -36.85 30.30
CA GLY A 712 15.84 -37.51 30.29
C GLY A 712 15.77 -39.04 30.27
N THR A 713 14.66 -39.64 30.70
CA THR A 713 14.51 -41.10 30.86
C THR A 713 13.95 -41.82 29.62
N SER A 714 13.50 -41.09 28.59
CA SER A 714 13.04 -41.67 27.31
C SER A 714 14.16 -42.27 26.43
N TYR A 715 15.42 -42.29 26.90
CA TYR A 715 16.58 -42.78 26.15
C TYR A 715 17.27 -44.01 26.76
N ARG A 716 16.60 -44.81 27.59
CA ARG A 716 17.18 -46.05 28.11
C ARG A 716 16.23 -47.23 28.01
N THR A 717 16.72 -48.29 27.37
CA THR A 717 16.21 -49.67 27.26
C THR A 717 15.25 -49.98 26.09
N GLN A 718 15.83 -50.48 25.00
CA GLN A 718 15.37 -51.74 24.42
C GLN A 718 16.55 -52.73 24.41
N PRO A 719 16.38 -53.97 24.90
CA PRO A 719 17.38 -55.01 24.74
C PRO A 719 17.34 -55.51 23.30
N THR A 720 18.52 -55.59 22.69
CA THR A 720 18.77 -56.27 21.43
C THR A 720 18.37 -57.74 21.55
N ALA A 721 17.35 -58.15 20.82
CA ALA A 721 17.10 -59.55 20.51
C ALA A 721 17.53 -59.80 19.06
N ASP A 722 18.53 -60.66 18.93
CA ASP A 722 19.02 -61.22 17.67
C ASP A 722 17.90 -61.81 16.81
N ARG A 723 17.95 -61.53 15.51
CA ARG A 723 17.67 -62.54 14.47
C ARG A 723 18.31 -62.14 13.14
N ASN A 724 19.38 -62.87 12.83
CA ASN A 724 19.99 -63.04 11.52
C ASN A 724 18.97 -63.37 10.43
N ILE A 725 19.19 -62.85 9.21
CA ILE A 725 19.15 -63.49 7.88
C ILE A 725 19.77 -62.44 6.91
N HIS A 726 21.08 -62.53 6.62
CA HIS A 726 21.65 -63.03 5.35
C HIS A 726 21.12 -62.37 4.06
N GLY A 727 21.99 -61.60 3.40
CA GLY A 727 21.78 -61.13 2.03
C GLY A 727 22.80 -60.07 1.58
N LYS A 728 23.99 -60.52 1.17
CA LYS A 728 25.09 -59.75 0.57
C LYS A 728 24.64 -58.93 -0.66
N SER A 729 25.18 -57.72 -0.83
CA SER A 729 26.12 -57.39 -1.93
C SER A 729 26.34 -55.87 -2.04
N ASP A 730 27.53 -55.44 -1.63
CA ASP A 730 28.50 -54.66 -2.40
C ASP A 730 28.07 -53.48 -3.30
N CYS A 731 28.66 -52.34 -2.94
CA CYS A 731 29.53 -51.50 -3.77
C CYS A 731 28.95 -50.29 -4.55
N LEU A 732 29.36 -49.13 -4.03
CA LEU A 732 30.21 -48.12 -4.67
C LEU A 732 29.65 -47.25 -5.82
N CYS A 733 29.67 -45.95 -5.50
CA CYS A 733 30.19 -44.83 -6.29
C CYS A 733 29.63 -44.56 -7.70
N GLY A 734 29.22 -43.31 -7.91
CA GLY A 734 29.27 -42.72 -9.24
C GLY A 734 28.47 -41.44 -9.42
N ARG A 735 29.07 -40.30 -9.08
CA ARG A 735 28.72 -39.02 -9.70
C ARG A 735 28.97 -39.12 -11.21
N THR A 736 28.00 -38.76 -12.05
CA THR A 736 28.30 -37.88 -13.20
C THR A 736 27.03 -37.26 -13.78
N THR A 737 27.12 -35.96 -13.99
CA THR A 737 26.35 -35.12 -14.90
C THR A 737 26.37 -35.66 -16.33
N MET A 738 25.25 -35.60 -17.05
CA MET A 738 25.25 -35.07 -18.42
C MET A 738 23.86 -34.70 -18.92
N GLN A 739 23.84 -33.58 -19.65
CA GLN A 739 22.79 -33.11 -20.54
C GLN A 739 22.44 -34.18 -21.59
N THR A 740 21.20 -34.20 -22.06
CA THR A 740 20.89 -34.16 -23.51
C THR A 740 19.42 -33.89 -23.75
N SER A 741 19.23 -33.26 -24.90
CA SER A 741 18.08 -32.62 -25.51
C SER A 741 17.18 -33.57 -26.33
N HIS A 742 16.01 -33.02 -26.72
CA HIS A 742 15.10 -33.35 -27.85
C HIS A 742 13.92 -34.32 -27.59
N PRO A 743 12.84 -34.28 -28.41
CA PRO A 743 12.00 -33.12 -28.77
C PRO A 743 10.48 -33.44 -28.80
N MET A 744 9.70 -32.39 -29.10
CA MET A 744 8.27 -32.27 -29.45
C MET A 744 7.50 -33.54 -29.90
N LEU A 745 6.21 -33.63 -29.52
CA LEU A 745 5.08 -33.26 -30.39
C LEU A 745 3.66 -33.68 -29.89
N TRP A 746 2.67 -32.88 -30.34
CA TRP A 746 1.25 -33.19 -30.64
C TRP A 746 0.15 -33.11 -29.55
N ARG A 747 -0.57 -31.96 -29.53
CA ARG A 747 -2.00 -31.74 -29.96
C ARG A 747 -2.61 -30.55 -29.19
N ARG A 748 -2.72 -29.34 -29.75
CA ARG A 748 -3.85 -28.83 -30.60
C ARG A 748 -5.23 -29.37 -30.21
N PHE A 749 -6.04 -28.53 -29.55
CA PHE A 749 -7.47 -28.41 -29.83
C PHE A 749 -7.88 -26.94 -29.78
N SER A 750 -8.46 -26.51 -30.87
CA SER A 750 -9.10 -25.22 -31.11
C SER A 750 -10.48 -25.50 -31.69
N ALA A 751 -11.40 -24.56 -31.46
CA ALA A 751 -12.74 -24.43 -32.02
C ALA A 751 -13.91 -25.10 -31.27
N SER A 752 -14.64 -24.26 -30.54
CA SER A 752 -16.12 -24.16 -30.57
C SER A 752 -16.53 -22.81 -30.01
#